data_AF-A0A5C2FLY9-F1
#
_entry.id   AF-A0A5C2FLY9-F1
#
_cell.length_a   1.000
_cell.length_b   1.000
_cell.length_c   1.000
_cell.angle_alpha   90.00
_cell.angle_beta   90.00
_cell.angle_gamma   90.00
#
_symmetry.space_group_name_H-M   'P 1'
#
loop_
_entity.id
_entity.type
_entity.pdbx_description
1 polymer ?
#
loop_
_entity_poly.entity_id
_entity_poly.type
_entity_poly.pdbx_seq_one_letter_code
_entity_poly.pdbx_strand_id
1 'polypeptide(L)'
;MSPLVETARPTLIAIDGRSGSGKSTFATDLAEYLEATASVAILRLEDLYHGWDGLHSSFELYERILPQLAAGLTATFPTWDWESSTLGQSSNFSPAEIVIVEGVGALHGAARKYLDLGIWLEAPENCRRDRALARDGETYRPYWDMWAEQEDRYLKAHNPHHAADLVMDAASDRDPMQIWALACPYLPAGIRQRCAGPNTAPSVLEFRQSYEAPGDAASLFEQLAAALPHAALLESTSHKLSDPLGRNRYSVLALSTAQQPPLLSATSHGTSIRLPGAEVRLGKDFFRALAGCWPGSPIDAKTGYPLPAWVGYLGYELKREVGAADLQAVVEPGRVRPDAQFFAPDTVVVIDHHQEQMHLHSIAEPAAAVSILLGNPPELRSGRELPIPEFSCADTATGYRHKIRKAQREIYEGNTYEVCLTTELTAHAEQFDPFEAYCRMRRSSPAPFAHYLRFANLQIASMSPERFLALSKDGQLRAEPIKGTRPRGENEESDLALKHDLATHPKDRAENIMIVDLLRNDLSHHAVPGSVKVARLCAVESYATVHQMVSTIDATLSSPHLAAEALREAFPPGSMTGAPKLSTMNILDELEDHRARGLYSGAVGYLGADGAADFSVVIRTLVCDQLADQSWRLSLGLGGAITADSVPADEWDEVITKSRGVLQALGASFPDKS
;
A
#
# COMPACT_ATOMS: atom_id res chain seq x y z
N MET A 1 42.19 32.45 -1.79
CA MET A 1 41.34 31.58 -0.96
C MET A 1 40.76 30.55 -1.90
N SER A 2 41.28 29.31 -1.86
CA SER A 2 40.66 28.19 -2.56
C SER A 2 39.25 27.97 -2.02
N PRO A 3 38.27 27.62 -2.85
CA PRO A 3 36.98 27.19 -2.34
C PRO A 3 37.24 25.97 -1.46
N LEU A 4 36.79 26.05 -0.20
CA LEU A 4 36.71 24.88 0.68
C LEU A 4 35.89 23.84 -0.08
N VAL A 5 36.56 22.79 -0.55
CA VAL A 5 35.90 21.58 -1.01
C VAL A 5 35.21 21.05 0.25
N GLU A 6 33.89 21.17 0.31
CA GLU A 6 33.07 20.38 1.23
C GLU A 6 33.41 18.92 0.92
N THR A 7 34.29 18.31 1.71
CA THR A 7 34.54 16.88 1.65
C THR A 7 33.22 16.20 1.98
N ALA A 8 32.65 15.47 1.01
CA ALA A 8 31.39 14.78 1.20
C ALA A 8 31.47 13.89 2.44
N ARG A 9 30.54 14.07 3.39
CA ARG A 9 30.47 13.24 4.60
C ARG A 9 30.42 11.75 4.22
N PRO A 10 31.18 10.87 4.90
CA PRO A 10 31.07 9.44 4.69
C PRO A 10 29.64 8.94 4.89
N THR A 11 29.28 7.86 4.20
CA THR A 11 28.02 7.14 4.42
C THR A 11 28.24 6.08 5.50
N LEU A 12 27.50 6.16 6.61
CA LEU A 12 27.68 5.23 7.72
C LEU A 12 26.57 4.16 7.71
N ILE A 13 26.97 2.91 7.52
CA ILE A 13 26.08 1.73 7.54
C ILE A 13 26.39 0.91 8.79
N ALA A 14 25.40 0.68 9.65
CA ALA A 14 25.54 -0.21 10.80
C ALA A 14 24.95 -1.58 10.50
N ILE A 15 25.68 -2.65 10.85
CA ILE A 15 25.22 -4.03 10.74
C ILE A 15 25.26 -4.67 12.14
N ASP A 16 24.07 -4.87 12.71
CA ASP A 16 23.87 -5.44 14.06
C ASP A 16 23.07 -6.75 13.98
N GLY A 17 22.92 -7.41 15.11
CA GLY A 17 22.38 -8.76 15.25
C GLY A 17 23.13 -9.52 16.34
N ARG A 18 22.52 -10.56 16.89
CA ARG A 18 23.15 -11.37 17.95
C ARG A 18 24.41 -12.09 17.47
N SER A 19 25.30 -12.48 18.39
CA SER A 19 26.46 -13.31 18.05
C SER A 19 26.02 -14.58 17.32
N GLY A 20 26.78 -14.97 16.30
CA GLY A 20 26.46 -16.08 15.40
C GLY A 20 25.46 -15.77 14.28
N SER A 21 24.92 -14.54 14.16
CA SER A 21 23.94 -14.21 13.10
C SER A 21 24.53 -14.06 11.69
N GLY A 22 25.87 -14.02 11.54
CA GLY A 22 26.53 -13.89 10.22
C GLY A 22 26.97 -12.47 9.84
N LYS A 23 26.92 -11.51 10.75
CA LYS A 23 27.27 -10.09 10.52
C LYS A 23 28.60 -9.89 9.81
N SER A 24 29.68 -10.48 10.32
CA SER A 24 31.03 -10.25 9.80
C SER A 24 31.21 -10.75 8.37
N THR A 25 30.59 -11.89 8.04
CA THR A 25 30.56 -12.41 6.67
C THR A 25 29.79 -11.47 5.76
N PHE A 26 28.54 -11.13 6.13
CA PHE A 26 27.72 -10.22 5.34
C PHE A 26 28.36 -8.82 5.18
N ALA A 27 29.00 -8.29 6.22
CA ALA A 27 29.71 -7.00 6.16
C ALA A 27 30.88 -7.03 5.16
N THR A 28 31.60 -8.15 5.11
CA THR A 28 32.71 -8.36 4.16
C THR A 28 32.17 -8.47 2.73
N ASP A 29 31.15 -9.31 2.51
CA ASP A 29 30.54 -9.49 1.18
C ASP A 29 29.89 -8.18 0.67
N LEU A 30 29.25 -7.42 1.57
CA LEU A 30 28.68 -6.12 1.25
C LEU A 30 29.78 -5.09 0.93
N ALA A 31 30.90 -5.09 1.65
CA ALA A 31 32.03 -4.21 1.33
C ALA A 31 32.59 -4.51 -0.06
N GLU A 32 32.87 -5.79 -0.36
CA GLU A 32 33.35 -6.22 -1.68
C GLU A 32 32.38 -5.80 -2.80
N TYR A 33 31.08 -5.91 -2.53
CA TYR A 33 30.04 -5.48 -3.47
C TYR A 33 30.05 -3.97 -3.72
N LEU A 34 30.19 -3.16 -2.66
CA LEU A 34 30.16 -1.69 -2.73
C LEU A 34 31.46 -1.08 -3.27
N GLU A 35 32.60 -1.77 -3.07
CA GLU A 35 33.92 -1.39 -3.59
C GLU A 35 33.97 -1.25 -5.11
N ALA A 36 33.00 -1.84 -5.82
CA ALA A 36 32.82 -1.61 -7.25
C ALA A 36 32.53 -0.14 -7.62
N THR A 37 32.05 0.67 -6.67
CA THR A 37 31.55 2.03 -6.92
C THR A 37 32.09 3.11 -5.97
N ALA A 38 32.50 2.74 -4.75
CA ALA A 38 33.01 3.67 -3.75
C ALA A 38 34.02 2.98 -2.83
N SER A 39 34.96 3.73 -2.27
CA SER A 39 35.87 3.18 -1.26
C SER A 39 35.13 2.81 0.03
N VAL A 40 35.42 1.62 0.58
CA VAL A 40 34.75 1.10 1.79
C VAL A 40 35.77 0.85 2.89
N ALA A 41 35.43 1.16 4.13
CA ALA A 41 36.18 0.79 5.32
C ALA A 41 35.25 0.11 6.33
N ILE A 42 35.70 -1.00 6.93
CA ILE A 42 34.93 -1.77 7.90
C ILE A 42 35.52 -1.56 9.31
N LEU A 43 34.74 -0.98 10.22
CA LEU A 43 35.05 -0.91 11.64
C LEU A 43 34.33 -2.05 12.37
N ARG A 44 35.09 -3.00 12.89
CA ARG A 44 34.55 -4.10 13.67
C ARG A 44 34.46 -3.70 15.13
N LEU A 45 33.26 -3.77 15.72
CA LEU A 45 33.10 -3.44 17.15
C LEU A 45 33.83 -4.43 18.07
N GLU A 46 34.24 -5.59 17.57
CA GLU A 46 35.10 -6.51 18.31
C GLU A 46 36.44 -5.89 18.72
N ASP A 47 36.93 -4.89 17.97
CA ASP A 47 38.12 -4.13 18.33
C ASP A 47 37.89 -3.17 19.51
N LEU A 48 36.62 -2.89 19.86
CA LEU A 48 36.20 -2.01 20.94
C LEU A 48 35.75 -2.74 22.20
N TYR A 49 35.51 -4.07 22.13
CA TYR A 49 35.13 -4.85 23.31
C TYR A 49 36.34 -5.06 24.21
N HIS A 50 36.34 -4.45 25.39
CA HIS A 50 37.36 -4.69 26.41
C HIS A 50 37.08 -5.97 27.19
N GLY A 51 37.36 -7.11 26.58
CA GLY A 51 37.15 -8.43 27.15
C GLY A 51 35.74 -8.97 26.92
N TRP A 52 35.52 -10.19 27.44
CA TRP A 52 34.26 -10.91 27.24
C TRP A 52 33.06 -10.28 27.98
N ASP A 53 33.27 -9.37 28.93
CA ASP A 53 32.25 -8.54 29.60
C ASP A 53 32.20 -7.09 29.09
N GLY A 54 32.91 -6.82 27.98
CA GLY A 54 33.16 -5.48 27.46
C GLY A 54 32.07 -4.89 26.56
N LEU A 55 30.91 -5.54 26.38
CA LEU A 55 29.89 -5.04 25.45
C LEU A 55 29.41 -3.64 25.88
N HIS A 56 29.09 -3.46 27.16
CA HIS A 56 28.58 -2.18 27.66
C HIS A 56 29.63 -1.06 27.60
N SER A 57 30.88 -1.36 27.98
CA SER A 57 31.97 -0.38 27.94
C SER A 57 32.35 0.04 26.52
N SER A 58 32.12 -0.84 25.53
CA SER A 58 32.31 -0.50 24.12
C SER A 58 31.39 0.63 23.63
N PHE A 59 30.22 0.83 24.25
CA PHE A 59 29.30 1.90 23.84
C PHE A 59 29.88 3.28 24.13
N GLU A 60 30.59 3.46 25.25
CA GLU A 60 31.27 4.73 25.57
C GLU A 60 32.36 5.06 24.55
N LEU A 61 33.13 4.05 24.13
CA LEU A 61 34.13 4.19 23.07
C LEU A 61 33.47 4.51 21.74
N TYR A 62 32.42 3.76 21.38
CA TYR A 62 31.70 3.92 20.14
C TYR A 62 31.08 5.31 20.00
N GLU A 63 30.46 5.82 21.07
CA GLU A 63 29.91 7.18 21.14
C GLU A 63 30.95 8.28 20.97
N ARG A 64 32.21 8.01 21.36
CA ARG A 64 33.32 8.94 21.20
C ARG A 64 33.90 8.94 19.77
N ILE A 65 33.96 7.80 19.11
CA ILE A 65 34.55 7.68 17.77
C ILE A 65 33.57 8.02 16.65
N LEU A 66 32.30 7.66 16.79
CA LEU A 66 31.31 7.79 15.73
C LEU A 66 31.11 9.24 15.21
N PRO A 67 31.13 10.30 16.05
CA PRO A 67 31.08 11.68 15.56
C PRO A 67 32.30 12.06 14.69
N GLN A 68 33.46 11.46 14.97
CA GLN A 68 34.67 11.69 14.18
C GLN A 68 34.55 11.02 12.81
N LEU A 69 34.07 9.77 12.78
CA LEU A 69 33.84 9.03 11.53
C LEU A 69 32.79 9.71 10.66
N ALA A 70 31.69 10.18 11.24
CA ALA A 70 30.65 10.94 10.55
C ALA A 70 31.17 12.27 9.97
N ALA A 71 32.23 12.83 10.58
CA ALA A 71 32.92 14.03 10.10
C ALA A 71 34.07 13.72 9.10
N GLY A 72 34.29 12.45 8.75
CA GLY A 72 35.39 12.05 7.86
C GLY A 72 36.78 12.09 8.52
N LEU A 73 36.84 12.08 9.85
CA LEU A 73 38.09 12.16 10.62
C LEU A 73 38.54 10.78 11.09
N THR A 74 39.86 10.55 11.09
CA THR A 74 40.47 9.35 11.68
C THR A 74 40.16 9.30 13.18
N ALA A 75 39.63 8.17 13.65
CA ALA A 75 39.40 7.92 15.05
C ALA A 75 40.54 7.07 15.64
N THR A 76 40.99 7.42 16.85
CA THR A 76 41.95 6.63 17.61
C THR A 76 41.29 6.05 18.85
N PHE A 77 41.46 4.75 19.09
CA PHE A 77 40.87 4.07 20.24
C PHE A 77 41.80 2.95 20.75
N PRO A 78 41.79 2.64 22.06
CA PRO A 78 42.50 1.48 22.58
C PRO A 78 41.85 0.18 22.08
N THR A 79 42.65 -0.84 21.79
CA THR A 79 42.15 -2.21 21.51
C THR A 79 42.33 -3.11 22.73
N TRP A 80 41.72 -4.29 22.70
CA TRP A 80 41.89 -5.32 23.73
C TRP A 80 42.80 -6.44 23.26
N ASP A 81 43.76 -6.84 24.09
CA ASP A 81 44.57 -8.03 23.87
C ASP A 81 43.86 -9.24 24.51
N TRP A 82 43.31 -10.11 23.65
CA TRP A 82 42.55 -11.29 24.07
C TRP A 82 43.42 -12.40 24.69
N GLU A 83 44.72 -12.45 24.40
CA GLU A 83 45.64 -13.44 24.97
C GLU A 83 46.04 -13.05 26.39
N SER A 84 46.36 -11.76 26.61
CA SER A 84 46.79 -11.27 27.92
C SER A 84 45.64 -10.74 28.79
N SER A 85 44.45 -10.57 28.24
CA SER A 85 43.29 -9.95 28.91
C SER A 85 43.60 -8.56 29.48
N THR A 86 44.27 -7.71 28.69
CA THR A 86 44.62 -6.34 29.05
C THR A 86 44.36 -5.36 27.91
N LEU A 87 44.29 -4.05 28.22
CA LEU A 87 44.30 -3.00 27.20
C LEU A 87 45.57 -3.08 26.35
N GLY A 88 45.37 -3.23 25.04
CA GLY A 88 46.40 -3.28 24.02
C GLY A 88 46.82 -1.88 23.53
N GLN A 89 47.54 -1.85 22.40
CA GLN A 89 47.94 -0.59 21.77
C GLN A 89 46.74 0.12 21.14
N SER A 90 46.81 1.46 21.04
CA SER A 90 45.77 2.19 20.33
C SER A 90 45.84 1.92 18.82
N SER A 91 44.67 1.68 18.22
CA SER A 91 44.49 1.57 16.78
C SER A 91 43.94 2.87 16.20
N ASN A 92 44.28 3.13 14.94
CA ASN A 92 43.74 4.25 14.16
C ASN A 92 42.83 3.69 13.07
N PHE A 93 41.60 4.20 13.01
CA PHE A 93 40.66 3.89 11.94
C PHE A 93 40.39 5.15 11.12
N SER A 94 40.71 5.11 9.83
CA SER A 94 40.44 6.22 8.91
C SER A 94 39.20 5.89 8.06
N PRO A 95 38.16 6.74 8.05
CA PRO A 95 36.96 6.48 7.28
C PRO A 95 37.22 6.58 5.77
N ALA A 96 36.56 5.72 5.00
CA ALA A 96 36.46 5.82 3.54
C ALA A 96 35.18 6.58 3.14
N GLU A 97 34.81 6.55 1.85
CA GLU A 97 33.53 7.13 1.38
C GLU A 97 32.32 6.43 2.00
N ILE A 98 32.43 5.12 2.22
CA ILE A 98 31.46 4.31 2.96
C ILE A 98 32.16 3.69 4.16
N VAL A 99 31.55 3.82 5.34
CA VAL A 99 32.00 3.18 6.58
C VAL A 99 30.93 2.17 6.98
N ILE A 100 31.31 0.89 7.00
CA ILE A 100 30.50 -0.18 7.59
C ILE A 100 30.96 -0.35 9.02
N VAL A 101 30.03 -0.23 9.98
CA VAL A 101 30.27 -0.58 11.37
C VAL A 101 29.53 -1.87 11.67
N GLU A 102 30.24 -2.97 11.92
CA GLU A 102 29.60 -4.25 12.25
C GLU A 102 29.92 -4.74 13.66
N GLY A 103 28.90 -5.33 14.29
CA GLY A 103 29.04 -5.96 15.60
C GLY A 103 27.80 -5.82 16.45
N VAL A 104 27.75 -6.58 17.55
CA VAL A 104 26.69 -6.46 18.55
C VAL A 104 26.77 -5.05 19.15
N GLY A 105 25.71 -4.26 19.02
CA GLY A 105 25.74 -2.88 19.49
C GLY A 105 25.93 -1.82 18.40
N ALA A 106 26.11 -2.20 17.14
CA ALA A 106 26.27 -1.25 16.04
C ALA A 106 25.05 -0.32 15.89
N LEU A 107 23.85 -0.80 16.26
CA LEU A 107 22.60 -0.04 16.31
C LEU A 107 22.28 0.53 17.70
N HIS A 108 23.27 0.71 18.56
CA HIS A 108 23.09 1.34 19.86
C HIS A 108 22.38 2.70 19.73
N GLY A 109 21.49 3.02 20.68
CA GLY A 109 20.58 4.17 20.55
C GLY A 109 21.29 5.51 20.33
N ALA A 110 22.44 5.74 20.97
CA ALA A 110 23.23 6.96 20.78
C ALA A 110 23.91 7.06 19.40
N ALA A 111 24.11 5.93 18.72
CA ALA A 111 24.71 5.87 17.40
C ALA A 111 23.74 6.34 16.30
N ARG A 112 22.43 6.13 16.48
CA ARG A 112 21.41 6.29 15.44
C ARG A 112 21.46 7.63 14.71
N LYS A 113 21.73 8.74 15.40
CA LYS A 113 21.79 10.09 14.80
C LYS A 113 22.94 10.29 13.79
N TYR A 114 23.93 9.41 13.79
CA TYR A 114 25.08 9.46 12.88
C TYR A 114 25.01 8.42 11.76
N LEU A 115 24.09 7.45 11.88
CA LEU A 115 23.95 6.35 10.92
C LEU A 115 23.01 6.75 9.79
N ASP A 116 23.42 6.43 8.56
CA ASP A 116 22.62 6.64 7.35
C ASP A 116 21.75 5.41 7.04
N LEU A 117 22.20 4.21 7.40
CA LEU A 117 21.46 2.96 7.25
C LEU A 117 21.74 2.01 8.43
N GLY A 118 20.69 1.45 9.01
CA GLY A 118 20.80 0.40 10.02
C GLY A 118 20.26 -0.95 9.54
N ILE A 119 21.10 -1.98 9.59
CA ILE A 119 20.77 -3.35 9.17
C ILE A 119 20.77 -4.27 10.40
N TRP A 120 19.73 -5.06 10.57
CA TRP A 120 19.63 -6.11 11.57
C TRP A 120 19.61 -7.48 10.91
N LEU A 121 20.59 -8.34 11.23
CA LEU A 121 20.60 -9.74 10.81
C LEU A 121 19.95 -10.61 11.89
N GLU A 122 18.78 -11.16 11.56
CA GLU A 122 18.01 -12.05 12.41
C GLU A 122 18.40 -13.52 12.17
N ALA A 123 18.53 -14.30 13.23
CA ALA A 123 18.79 -15.73 13.13
C ALA A 123 18.35 -16.47 14.41
N PRO A 124 17.70 -17.64 14.29
CA PRO A 124 17.32 -18.48 15.44
C PRO A 124 18.51 -18.85 16.33
N GLU A 125 18.29 -18.97 17.63
CA GLU A 125 19.35 -19.21 18.61
C GLU A 125 20.14 -20.49 18.34
N ASN A 126 19.47 -21.59 18.00
CA ASN A 126 20.12 -22.85 17.63
C ASN A 126 21.07 -22.66 16.43
N CYS A 127 20.61 -22.01 15.36
CA CYS A 127 21.45 -21.71 14.20
C CYS A 127 22.66 -20.86 14.57
N ARG A 128 22.46 -19.81 15.39
CA ARG A 128 23.55 -18.94 15.85
C ARG A 128 24.58 -19.69 16.69
N ARG A 129 24.11 -20.52 17.61
CA ARG A 129 24.96 -21.32 18.51
C ARG A 129 25.80 -22.32 17.72
N ASP A 130 25.20 -23.04 16.78
CA ASP A 130 25.91 -24.00 15.94
C ASP A 130 26.97 -23.32 15.08
N ARG A 131 26.65 -22.15 14.49
CA ARG A 131 27.61 -21.34 13.71
C ARG A 131 28.78 -20.84 14.57
N ALA A 132 28.50 -20.36 15.78
CA ALA A 132 29.55 -19.87 16.68
C ALA A 132 30.45 -21.01 17.17
N LEU A 133 29.89 -22.16 17.52
CA LEU A 133 30.67 -23.34 17.93
C LEU A 133 31.51 -23.90 16.78
N ALA A 134 31.00 -23.88 15.54
CA ALA A 134 31.74 -24.30 14.36
C ALA A 134 32.92 -23.38 14.05
N ARG A 135 32.79 -22.07 14.29
CA ARG A 135 33.84 -21.06 14.05
C ARG A 135 34.91 -21.04 15.16
N ASP A 136 34.46 -20.99 16.42
CA ASP A 136 35.32 -20.65 17.56
C ASP A 136 35.60 -21.83 18.51
N GLY A 137 35.00 -23.01 18.26
CA GLY A 137 35.28 -24.26 18.94
C GLY A 137 34.98 -24.28 20.46
N GLU A 138 35.76 -25.05 21.23
CA GLU A 138 35.63 -25.14 22.69
C GLU A 138 36.06 -23.87 23.44
N THR A 139 36.77 -22.94 22.79
CA THR A 139 37.27 -21.69 23.38
C THR A 139 36.17 -20.67 23.69
N TYR A 140 35.11 -20.63 22.88
CA TYR A 140 33.97 -19.74 23.09
C TYR A 140 32.93 -20.34 24.06
N ARG A 141 32.89 -21.66 24.15
CA ARG A 141 31.87 -22.41 24.91
C ARG A 141 31.71 -21.98 26.38
N PRO A 142 32.78 -21.65 27.14
CA PRO A 142 32.66 -21.17 28.52
C PRO A 142 32.07 -19.77 28.64
N TYR A 143 32.18 -18.95 27.58
CA TYR A 143 31.79 -17.53 27.59
C TYR A 143 30.46 -17.26 26.89
N TRP A 144 29.89 -18.25 26.19
CA TRP A 144 28.61 -18.11 25.47
C TRP A 144 27.50 -17.55 26.36
N ASP A 145 27.28 -18.14 27.54
CA ASP A 145 26.21 -17.72 28.45
C ASP A 145 26.43 -16.30 28.97
N MET A 146 27.69 -15.96 29.30
CA MET A 146 28.07 -14.62 29.76
C MET A 146 27.89 -13.55 28.67
N TRP A 147 28.21 -13.88 27.42
CA TRP A 147 28.00 -12.98 26.30
C TRP A 147 26.50 -12.84 25.96
N ALA A 148 25.77 -13.95 25.93
CA ALA A 148 24.34 -13.97 25.67
C ALA A 148 23.56 -13.11 26.69
N GLU A 149 23.94 -13.14 27.97
CA GLU A 149 23.32 -12.31 29.01
C GLU A 149 23.54 -10.80 28.75
N GLN A 150 24.72 -10.41 28.27
CA GLN A 150 24.99 -9.02 27.90
C GLN A 150 24.19 -8.59 26.67
N GLU A 151 24.07 -9.46 25.67
CA GLU A 151 23.22 -9.21 24.51
C GLU A 151 21.75 -9.01 24.93
N ASP A 152 21.24 -9.84 25.82
CA ASP A 152 19.87 -9.73 26.31
C ASP A 152 19.65 -8.41 27.06
N ARG A 153 20.64 -7.97 27.86
CA ARG A 153 20.62 -6.65 28.51
C ARG A 153 20.59 -5.52 27.48
N TYR A 154 21.43 -5.57 26.45
CA TYR A 154 21.48 -4.59 25.37
C TYR A 154 20.15 -4.53 24.58
N LEU A 155 19.66 -5.67 24.12
CA LEU A 155 18.42 -5.81 23.37
C LEU A 155 17.22 -5.25 24.14
N LYS A 156 17.14 -5.55 25.44
CA LYS A 156 16.07 -5.08 26.32
C LYS A 156 16.14 -3.57 26.57
N ALA A 157 17.33 -2.99 26.64
CA ALA A 157 17.54 -1.58 26.90
C ALA A 157 17.35 -0.69 25.65
N HIS A 158 17.74 -1.17 24.46
CA HIS A 158 17.83 -0.32 23.25
C HIS A 158 16.93 -0.75 22.09
N ASN A 159 16.40 -1.99 22.09
CA ASN A 159 15.56 -2.55 21.03
C ASN A 159 16.08 -2.26 19.60
N PRO A 160 17.34 -2.62 19.29
CA PRO A 160 17.99 -2.32 18.01
C PRO A 160 17.26 -2.95 16.81
N HIS A 161 16.62 -4.11 16.99
CA HIS A 161 15.77 -4.72 15.97
C HIS A 161 14.69 -3.75 15.50
N HIS A 162 14.03 -3.00 16.39
CA HIS A 162 13.00 -2.01 16.03
C HIS A 162 13.60 -0.72 15.43
N ALA A 163 14.86 -0.40 15.75
CA ALA A 163 15.55 0.78 15.22
C ALA A 163 16.12 0.58 13.81
N ALA A 164 16.24 -0.68 13.35
CA ALA A 164 16.76 -1.01 12.03
C ALA A 164 15.85 -0.53 10.89
N ASP A 165 16.49 -0.06 9.81
CA ASP A 165 15.87 0.32 8.54
C ASP A 165 15.67 -0.92 7.65
N LEU A 166 16.57 -1.89 7.74
CA LEU A 166 16.51 -3.17 7.03
C LEU A 166 16.67 -4.32 8.03
N VAL A 167 15.70 -5.22 8.07
CA VAL A 167 15.80 -6.49 8.78
C VAL A 167 15.99 -7.60 7.75
N MET A 168 16.98 -8.46 7.92
CA MET A 168 17.26 -9.58 7.04
C MET A 168 17.26 -10.89 7.81
N ASP A 169 16.59 -11.91 7.28
CA ASP A 169 16.63 -13.27 7.80
C ASP A 169 17.91 -13.96 7.33
N ALA A 170 18.91 -13.99 8.21
CA ALA A 170 20.20 -14.64 7.97
C ALA A 170 20.15 -16.17 8.19
N ALA A 171 18.97 -16.73 8.49
CA ALA A 171 18.72 -18.17 8.50
C ALA A 171 17.91 -18.65 7.29
N SER A 172 17.55 -17.74 6.38
CA SER A 172 16.94 -18.08 5.10
C SER A 172 17.83 -19.00 4.27
N ASP A 173 17.23 -19.85 3.43
CA ASP A 173 17.95 -20.63 2.40
C ASP A 173 18.56 -19.74 1.31
N ARG A 174 18.21 -18.45 1.27
CA ARG A 174 18.76 -17.47 0.33
C ARG A 174 20.08 -16.91 0.85
N ASP A 175 21.00 -16.69 -0.09
CA ASP A 175 22.24 -15.99 0.18
C ASP A 175 21.95 -14.53 0.64
N PRO A 176 22.58 -14.03 1.73
CA PRO A 176 22.34 -12.67 2.22
C PRO A 176 22.55 -11.57 1.19
N MET A 177 23.49 -11.72 0.24
CA MET A 177 23.69 -10.73 -0.82
C MET A 177 22.56 -10.75 -1.85
N GLN A 178 21.89 -11.89 -2.06
CA GLN A 178 20.65 -11.94 -2.83
C GLN A 178 19.50 -11.22 -2.10
N ILE A 179 19.38 -11.39 -0.78
CA ILE A 179 18.38 -10.67 0.03
C ILE A 179 18.66 -9.15 -0.04
N TRP A 180 19.92 -8.74 0.08
CA TRP A 180 20.34 -7.34 -0.11
C TRP A 180 19.95 -6.80 -1.49
N ALA A 181 20.23 -7.55 -2.56
CA ALA A 181 19.88 -7.14 -3.92
C ALA A 181 18.37 -6.95 -4.12
N LEU A 182 17.53 -7.75 -3.45
CA LEU A 182 16.07 -7.58 -3.44
C LEU A 182 15.61 -6.36 -2.63
N ALA A 183 16.30 -6.02 -1.53
CA ALA A 183 15.93 -4.95 -0.62
C ALA A 183 16.44 -3.56 -1.06
N CYS A 184 17.64 -3.50 -1.64
CA CYS A 184 18.30 -2.25 -2.05
C CYS A 184 17.43 -1.31 -2.91
N PRO A 185 16.64 -1.80 -3.89
CA PRO A 185 15.76 -0.94 -4.70
C PRO A 185 14.76 -0.11 -3.89
N TYR A 186 14.39 -0.59 -2.70
CA TYR A 186 13.38 -0.02 -1.82
C TYR A 186 13.97 0.84 -0.69
N LEU A 187 15.29 0.89 -0.54
CA LEU A 187 15.92 1.78 0.44
C LEU A 187 15.67 3.25 0.06
N PRO A 188 15.67 4.17 1.05
CA PRO A 188 15.56 5.59 0.79
C PRO A 188 16.53 6.06 -0.30
N ALA A 189 16.07 6.91 -1.22
CA ALA A 189 16.78 7.22 -2.46
C ALA A 189 18.24 7.65 -2.27
N GLY A 190 18.54 8.44 -1.24
CA GLY A 190 19.90 8.89 -0.94
C GLY A 190 20.85 7.75 -0.52
N ILE A 191 20.32 6.72 0.15
CA ILE A 191 21.07 5.51 0.50
C ILE A 191 21.21 4.60 -0.71
N ARG A 192 20.08 4.35 -1.40
CA ARG A 192 20.05 3.52 -2.61
C ARG A 192 21.08 3.96 -3.64
N GLN A 193 21.21 5.26 -3.92
CA GLN A 193 22.20 5.77 -4.89
C GLN A 193 23.65 5.47 -4.50
N ARG A 194 23.96 5.41 -3.21
CA ARG A 194 25.31 5.13 -2.70
C ARG A 194 25.56 3.63 -2.47
N CYS A 195 24.48 2.86 -2.41
CA CYS A 195 24.47 1.43 -2.10
C CYS A 195 24.12 0.55 -3.32
N ALA A 196 23.81 1.17 -4.46
CA ALA A 196 23.44 0.51 -5.70
C ALA A 196 24.70 0.01 -6.42
N GLY A 197 24.92 -1.30 -6.39
CA GLY A 197 25.86 -1.94 -7.33
C GLY A 197 25.23 -2.17 -8.71
N PRO A 198 25.98 -2.77 -9.65
CA PRO A 198 25.62 -2.86 -11.06
C PRO A 198 24.34 -3.64 -11.39
N ASN A 199 23.73 -4.33 -10.41
CA ASN A 199 22.60 -5.26 -10.61
C ASN A 199 21.40 -5.02 -9.66
N THR A 200 21.18 -3.78 -9.23
CA THR A 200 20.12 -3.40 -8.25
C THR A 200 18.83 -2.87 -8.87
N ALA A 201 18.59 -3.13 -10.17
CA ALA A 201 17.34 -2.73 -10.77
C ALA A 201 16.17 -3.58 -10.21
N PRO A 202 14.97 -3.00 -9.99
CA PRO A 202 13.78 -3.79 -9.71
C PRO A 202 13.55 -4.81 -10.82
N SER A 203 13.01 -5.99 -10.49
CA SER A 203 12.62 -6.96 -11.50
C SER A 203 11.60 -6.36 -12.45
N VAL A 204 11.90 -6.41 -13.76
CA VAL A 204 11.02 -5.92 -14.81
C VAL A 204 10.30 -7.11 -15.45
N LEU A 205 9.06 -6.89 -15.90
CA LEU A 205 8.32 -7.89 -16.68
C LEU A 205 8.90 -7.93 -18.10
N GLU A 206 9.91 -8.76 -18.33
CA GLU A 206 10.64 -8.84 -19.60
C GLU A 206 10.01 -9.82 -20.60
N PHE A 207 9.48 -10.94 -20.12
CA PHE A 207 8.85 -11.93 -20.98
C PHE A 207 7.50 -11.44 -21.46
N ARG A 208 7.25 -11.52 -22.78
CA ARG A 208 6.00 -11.10 -23.39
C ARG A 208 5.47 -12.12 -24.38
N GLN A 209 4.19 -12.45 -24.27
CA GLN A 209 3.48 -13.28 -25.24
C GLN A 209 2.04 -12.79 -25.42
N SER A 210 1.45 -13.03 -26.59
CA SER A 210 0.05 -12.67 -26.89
C SER A 210 -0.76 -13.89 -27.28
N TYR A 211 -2.04 -13.84 -26.93
CA TYR A 211 -3.02 -14.91 -27.11
C TYR A 211 -4.37 -14.28 -27.50
N GLU A 212 -5.31 -15.09 -27.97
CA GLU A 212 -6.71 -14.68 -28.15
C GLU A 212 -7.33 -14.33 -26.79
N ALA A 213 -8.17 -13.29 -26.75
CA ALA A 213 -8.85 -12.92 -25.51
C ALA A 213 -9.79 -14.05 -25.01
N PRO A 214 -9.89 -14.26 -23.68
CA PRO A 214 -10.82 -15.25 -23.14
C PRO A 214 -12.27 -14.76 -23.30
N GLY A 215 -13.23 -15.70 -23.34
CA GLY A 215 -14.65 -15.34 -23.32
C GLY A 215 -15.10 -14.67 -22.01
N ASP A 216 -14.39 -14.92 -20.89
CA ASP A 216 -14.64 -14.28 -19.61
C ASP A 216 -13.36 -14.16 -18.75
N ALA A 217 -13.01 -12.92 -18.39
CA ALA A 217 -11.81 -12.63 -17.59
C ALA A 217 -11.84 -13.27 -16.19
N ALA A 218 -13.02 -13.33 -15.56
CA ALA A 218 -13.17 -13.92 -14.22
C ALA A 218 -12.93 -15.43 -14.24
N SER A 219 -13.37 -16.13 -15.29
CA SER A 219 -13.12 -17.57 -15.49
C SER A 219 -11.62 -17.87 -15.63
N LEU A 220 -10.89 -17.06 -16.41
CA LEU A 220 -9.44 -17.17 -16.53
C LEU A 220 -8.74 -16.85 -15.20
N PHE A 221 -9.16 -15.79 -14.52
CA PHE A 221 -8.60 -15.39 -13.23
C PHE A 221 -8.76 -16.48 -12.16
N GLU A 222 -9.93 -17.13 -12.07
CA GLU A 222 -10.15 -18.19 -11.08
C GLU A 222 -9.11 -19.31 -11.20
N GLN A 223 -8.83 -19.74 -12.44
CA GLN A 223 -7.89 -20.83 -12.70
C GLN A 223 -6.44 -20.41 -12.43
N LEU A 224 -6.06 -19.20 -12.85
CA LEU A 224 -4.69 -18.69 -12.65
C LEU A 224 -4.41 -18.35 -11.18
N ALA A 225 -5.39 -17.82 -10.45
CA ALA A 225 -5.22 -17.31 -9.09
C ALA A 225 -5.60 -18.31 -8.00
N ALA A 226 -6.08 -19.52 -8.33
CA ALA A 226 -6.65 -20.48 -7.39
C ALA A 226 -5.78 -20.71 -6.14
N ALA A 227 -4.47 -20.88 -6.33
CA ALA A 227 -3.51 -21.16 -5.26
C ALA A 227 -2.62 -19.95 -4.89
N LEU A 228 -2.90 -18.77 -5.44
CA LEU A 228 -2.07 -17.59 -5.24
C LEU A 228 -2.57 -16.80 -4.01
N PRO A 229 -1.70 -16.53 -3.02
CA PRO A 229 -2.07 -15.74 -1.84
C PRO A 229 -2.26 -14.25 -2.19
N HIS A 230 -1.64 -13.79 -3.29
CA HIS A 230 -1.73 -12.43 -3.80
C HIS A 230 -2.11 -12.45 -5.27
N ALA A 231 -3.29 -11.93 -5.57
CA ALA A 231 -3.82 -11.84 -6.93
C ALA A 231 -4.87 -10.74 -7.01
N ALA A 232 -4.97 -10.08 -8.16
CA ALA A 232 -5.98 -9.07 -8.41
C ALA A 232 -6.53 -9.16 -9.84
N LEU A 233 -7.84 -8.92 -9.96
CA LEU A 233 -8.56 -8.74 -11.20
C LEU A 233 -9.11 -7.31 -11.21
N LEU A 234 -8.51 -6.46 -12.02
CA LEU A 234 -8.94 -5.09 -12.23
C LEU A 234 -9.62 -5.01 -13.59
N GLU A 235 -10.95 -4.91 -13.62
CA GLU A 235 -11.67 -4.91 -14.89
C GLU A 235 -12.75 -3.83 -14.97
N SER A 236 -13.07 -3.47 -16.20
CA SER A 236 -14.36 -2.86 -16.48
C SER A 236 -15.34 -3.93 -16.98
N THR A 237 -16.35 -4.19 -16.16
CA THR A 237 -17.42 -5.12 -16.50
C THR A 237 -18.42 -4.52 -17.49
N SER A 238 -18.29 -3.22 -17.77
CA SER A 238 -19.07 -2.47 -18.76
C SER A 238 -18.38 -2.35 -20.13
N HIS A 239 -17.40 -3.19 -20.47
CA HIS A 239 -16.70 -3.20 -21.78
C HIS A 239 -17.61 -3.32 -23.01
N LYS A 240 -18.83 -3.86 -22.85
CA LYS A 240 -19.85 -3.91 -23.92
C LYS A 240 -20.63 -2.60 -24.09
N LEU A 241 -20.49 -1.66 -23.16
CA LEU A 241 -21.15 -0.35 -23.20
C LEU A 241 -20.20 0.67 -23.86
N SER A 242 -20.77 1.51 -24.72
CA SER A 242 -20.04 2.66 -25.26
C SER A 242 -19.65 3.60 -24.12
N ASP A 243 -18.35 3.86 -23.98
CA ASP A 243 -17.84 4.84 -23.02
C ASP A 243 -16.93 5.86 -23.74
N PRO A 244 -17.37 7.13 -23.87
CA PRO A 244 -16.59 8.16 -24.56
C PRO A 244 -15.26 8.47 -23.86
N LEU A 245 -15.09 8.04 -22.61
CA LEU A 245 -13.87 8.25 -21.84
C LEU A 245 -12.91 7.06 -21.85
N GLY A 246 -13.27 5.95 -22.51
CA GLY A 246 -12.41 4.78 -22.68
C GLY A 246 -12.07 4.05 -21.38
N ARG A 247 -12.86 4.20 -20.30
CA ARG A 247 -12.67 3.48 -19.03
C ARG A 247 -12.83 1.98 -19.20
N ASN A 248 -13.57 1.55 -20.22
CA ASN A 248 -14.03 0.18 -20.33
C ASN A 248 -13.22 -0.75 -21.24
N ARG A 249 -12.00 -0.36 -21.64
CA ARG A 249 -11.24 -1.09 -22.66
C ARG A 249 -10.51 -2.33 -22.15
N TYR A 250 -10.03 -2.31 -20.92
CA TYR A 250 -9.09 -3.32 -20.42
C TYR A 250 -9.63 -4.12 -19.23
N SER A 251 -9.24 -5.39 -19.17
CA SER A 251 -9.19 -6.17 -17.92
C SER A 251 -7.74 -6.54 -17.63
N VAL A 252 -7.31 -6.44 -16.38
CA VAL A 252 -5.95 -6.71 -15.96
C VAL A 252 -5.97 -7.74 -14.83
N LEU A 253 -5.29 -8.85 -15.05
CA LEU A 253 -5.03 -9.86 -14.03
C LEU A 253 -3.59 -9.66 -13.55
N ALA A 254 -3.41 -9.25 -12.31
CA ALA A 254 -2.11 -9.10 -11.67
C ALA A 254 -1.90 -10.25 -10.68
N LEU A 255 -0.85 -11.04 -10.88
CA LEU A 255 -0.63 -12.30 -10.18
C LEU A 255 0.77 -12.29 -9.56
N SER A 256 0.88 -12.86 -8.36
CA SER A 256 2.16 -13.21 -7.74
C SER A 256 2.27 -14.72 -7.64
N THR A 257 3.12 -15.32 -8.47
CA THR A 257 3.50 -16.73 -8.36
C THR A 257 4.39 -17.00 -7.14
N ALA A 258 5.15 -15.99 -6.71
CA ALA A 258 5.84 -16.01 -5.42
C ALA A 258 4.84 -16.04 -4.25
N GLN A 259 5.13 -16.86 -3.23
CA GLN A 259 4.35 -16.90 -1.99
C GLN A 259 4.47 -15.59 -1.19
N GLN A 260 5.62 -14.92 -1.29
CA GLN A 260 5.91 -13.65 -0.63
C GLN A 260 6.41 -12.63 -1.67
N PRO A 261 5.51 -12.00 -2.45
CA PRO A 261 5.90 -10.88 -3.29
C PRO A 261 6.40 -9.70 -2.44
N PRO A 262 7.12 -8.74 -3.05
CA PRO A 262 7.23 -7.40 -2.46
C PRO A 262 5.86 -6.89 -2.06
N LEU A 263 5.69 -6.61 -0.77
CA LEU A 263 4.43 -6.19 -0.17
C LEU A 263 4.64 -4.90 0.62
N LEU A 264 4.25 -3.78 0.02
CA LEU A 264 4.21 -2.48 0.68
C LEU A 264 2.98 -2.44 1.58
N SER A 265 3.16 -2.17 2.87
CA SER A 265 2.07 -2.08 3.86
C SER A 265 2.25 -0.86 4.74
N ALA A 266 1.15 -0.16 5.05
CA ALA A 266 1.11 0.90 6.04
C ALA A 266 0.15 0.55 7.17
N THR A 267 0.56 0.88 8.39
CA THR A 267 -0.25 0.83 9.61
C THR A 267 -0.07 2.13 10.37
N SER A 268 -0.83 2.34 11.45
CA SER A 268 -0.57 3.44 12.39
C SER A 268 0.83 3.44 13.00
N HIS A 269 1.56 2.32 12.96
CA HIS A 269 2.92 2.19 13.49
C HIS A 269 4.01 2.51 12.46
N GLY A 270 3.65 2.58 11.17
CA GLY A 270 4.55 2.94 10.10
C GLY A 270 4.35 2.12 8.83
N THR A 271 5.23 2.38 7.87
CA THR A 271 5.22 1.81 6.53
C THR A 271 6.44 0.93 6.32
N SER A 272 6.24 -0.27 5.77
CA SER A 272 7.32 -1.18 5.41
C SER A 272 7.04 -1.90 4.10
N ILE A 273 8.11 -2.40 3.48
CA ILE A 273 8.07 -3.34 2.36
C ILE A 273 8.61 -4.68 2.86
N ARG A 274 7.76 -5.69 2.84
CA ARG A 274 8.17 -7.08 3.09
C ARG A 274 8.61 -7.72 1.79
N LEU A 275 9.70 -8.46 1.85
CA LEU A 275 10.35 -9.17 0.75
C LEU A 275 10.67 -10.60 1.20
N PRO A 276 10.98 -11.53 0.28
CA PRO A 276 11.53 -12.84 0.64
C PRO A 276 12.80 -12.69 1.48
N GLY A 277 12.71 -13.00 2.78
CA GLY A 277 13.84 -12.93 3.72
C GLY A 277 14.23 -11.52 4.18
N ALA A 278 13.44 -10.48 3.90
CA ALA A 278 13.73 -9.13 4.38
C ALA A 278 12.49 -8.27 4.67
N GLU A 279 12.67 -7.27 5.51
CA GLU A 279 11.73 -6.16 5.71
C GLU A 279 12.49 -4.84 5.64
N VAL A 280 12.08 -3.96 4.72
CA VAL A 280 12.57 -2.58 4.62
C VAL A 280 11.55 -1.67 5.30
N ARG A 281 11.98 -0.89 6.30
CA ARG A 281 11.14 0.08 7.00
C ARG A 281 11.33 1.48 6.43
N LEU A 282 10.23 2.12 6.05
CA LEU A 282 10.23 3.38 5.29
C LEU A 282 9.79 4.59 6.13
N GLY A 283 9.66 4.42 7.45
CA GLY A 283 9.21 5.45 8.37
C GLY A 283 7.70 5.46 8.55
N LYS A 284 7.14 6.60 9.00
CA LYS A 284 5.71 6.72 9.34
C LYS A 284 4.81 7.08 8.16
N ASP A 285 5.31 7.89 7.24
CA ASP A 285 4.49 8.50 6.19
C ASP A 285 4.39 7.59 4.97
N PHE A 286 3.22 6.99 4.77
CA PHE A 286 2.94 6.11 3.63
C PHE A 286 3.10 6.81 2.28
N PHE A 287 2.54 8.01 2.11
CA PHE A 287 2.63 8.68 0.79
C PHE A 287 4.07 9.04 0.41
N ARG A 288 4.92 9.35 1.38
CA ARG A 288 6.36 9.58 1.17
C ARG A 288 7.08 8.28 0.80
N ALA A 289 6.75 7.18 1.47
CA ALA A 289 7.26 5.85 1.13
C ALA A 289 6.82 5.43 -0.29
N LEU A 290 5.56 5.69 -0.63
CA LEU A 290 4.99 5.44 -1.95
C LEU A 290 5.73 6.23 -3.04
N ALA A 291 6.10 7.49 -2.79
CA ALA A 291 6.90 8.30 -3.71
C ALA A 291 8.24 7.63 -4.08
N GLY A 292 8.90 7.00 -3.09
CA GLY A 292 10.13 6.24 -3.31
C GLY A 292 9.95 4.96 -4.13
N CYS A 293 8.72 4.42 -4.14
CA CYS A 293 8.31 3.23 -4.89
C CYS A 293 7.67 3.56 -6.24
N TRP A 294 7.31 4.83 -6.47
CA TRP A 294 6.71 5.27 -7.71
C TRP A 294 7.76 5.22 -8.82
N PRO A 295 7.50 4.53 -9.95
CA PRO A 295 8.46 4.45 -11.03
C PRO A 295 8.83 5.85 -11.56
N GLY A 296 10.09 6.25 -11.38
CA GLY A 296 10.59 7.62 -11.64
C GLY A 296 11.02 7.90 -13.09
N SER A 297 10.99 6.90 -13.95
CA SER A 297 11.09 7.05 -15.40
C SER A 297 10.22 5.98 -16.03
N PRO A 298 9.59 6.25 -17.18
CA PRO A 298 8.93 5.19 -17.92
C PRO A 298 10.00 4.13 -18.18
N ILE A 299 9.85 2.97 -17.55
CA ILE A 299 10.43 1.75 -18.11
C ILE A 299 10.00 1.79 -19.58
N ASP A 300 10.88 1.45 -20.51
CA ASP A 300 10.60 1.48 -21.95
C ASP A 300 9.51 0.44 -22.36
N ALA A 301 8.66 0.03 -21.41
CA ALA A 301 7.30 -0.44 -21.59
C ALA A 301 6.47 0.62 -22.32
N LYS A 302 6.78 0.80 -23.61
CA LYS A 302 5.92 1.44 -24.61
C LYS A 302 4.69 0.56 -24.87
N THR A 303 4.03 0.06 -23.83
CA THR A 303 2.76 -0.63 -23.98
C THR A 303 1.68 0.42 -24.16
N GLY A 304 0.75 0.17 -25.09
CA GLY A 304 -0.43 1.01 -25.30
C GLY A 304 -1.56 0.71 -24.31
N TYR A 305 -1.26 0.00 -23.22
CA TYR A 305 -2.20 -0.60 -22.27
C TYR A 305 -1.58 -0.65 -20.87
N PRO A 306 -2.40 -0.74 -19.80
CA PRO A 306 -1.94 -0.69 -18.42
C PRO A 306 -1.07 -1.90 -18.05
N LEU A 307 0.06 -1.64 -17.39
CA LEU A 307 0.96 -2.66 -16.86
C LEU A 307 1.32 -2.35 -15.39
N PRO A 308 0.57 -2.87 -14.41
CA PRO A 308 0.82 -2.61 -13.00
C PRO A 308 2.18 -3.10 -12.52
N ALA A 309 2.93 -2.22 -11.86
CA ALA A 309 4.08 -2.56 -11.01
C ALA A 309 3.67 -2.78 -9.55
N TRP A 310 2.58 -2.14 -9.11
CA TRP A 310 1.97 -2.33 -7.79
C TRP A 310 0.46 -2.37 -7.92
N VAL A 311 -0.21 -3.29 -7.21
CA VAL A 311 -1.68 -3.34 -7.14
C VAL A 311 -2.11 -3.39 -5.68
N GLY A 312 -3.11 -2.59 -5.31
CA GLY A 312 -3.50 -2.50 -3.92
C GLY A 312 -4.62 -1.52 -3.60
N TYR A 313 -4.65 -1.13 -2.33
CA TYR A 313 -5.67 -0.25 -1.76
C TYR A 313 -5.10 0.77 -0.79
N LEU A 314 -5.86 1.85 -0.62
CA LEU A 314 -5.73 2.91 0.37
C LEU A 314 -7.00 2.92 1.22
N GLY A 315 -6.88 2.67 2.52
CA GLY A 315 -7.95 2.78 3.51
C GLY A 315 -8.17 4.23 3.94
N TYR A 316 -9.40 4.54 4.34
CA TYR A 316 -9.84 5.88 4.71
C TYR A 316 -9.03 6.50 5.85
N GLU A 317 -8.57 5.69 6.80
CA GLU A 317 -7.80 6.12 7.97
C GLU A 317 -6.41 6.68 7.63
N LEU A 318 -5.92 6.49 6.39
CA LEU A 318 -4.79 7.26 5.87
C LEU A 318 -5.06 8.77 5.84
N LYS A 319 -6.30 9.23 6.07
CA LYS A 319 -6.64 10.65 6.26
C LYS A 319 -5.78 11.37 7.32
N ARG A 320 -5.21 10.64 8.28
CA ARG A 320 -4.28 11.22 9.26
C ARG A 320 -3.03 11.81 8.62
N GLU A 321 -2.59 11.24 7.50
CA GLU A 321 -1.42 11.73 6.74
C GLU A 321 -1.76 12.99 5.92
N VAL A 322 -3.03 13.40 5.87
CA VAL A 322 -3.47 14.64 5.21
C VAL A 322 -3.94 15.69 6.22
N GLY A 323 -3.82 15.44 7.53
CA GLY A 323 -4.08 16.41 8.59
C GLY A 323 -5.40 16.21 9.37
N ALA A 324 -6.14 15.12 9.15
CA ALA A 324 -7.28 14.76 9.98
C ALA A 324 -6.85 13.95 11.23
N ALA A 325 -7.80 13.70 12.14
CA ALA A 325 -7.55 12.85 13.31
C ALA A 325 -7.17 11.39 12.91
N ASP A 326 -6.33 10.78 13.74
CA ASP A 326 -5.87 9.40 13.58
C ASP A 326 -6.79 8.43 14.32
N LEU A 327 -7.53 7.62 13.54
CA LEU A 327 -8.26 6.47 14.03
C LEU A 327 -7.54 5.21 13.56
N GLN A 328 -7.32 4.25 14.46
CA GLN A 328 -6.73 2.96 14.10
C GLN A 328 -7.82 2.00 13.61
N ALA A 329 -7.67 1.43 12.41
CA ALA A 329 -8.62 0.48 11.86
C ALA A 329 -8.48 -0.92 12.48
N VAL A 330 -9.53 -1.42 13.13
CA VAL A 330 -9.54 -2.69 13.86
C VAL A 330 -10.49 -3.71 13.20
N VAL A 331 -9.97 -4.91 12.89
CA VAL A 331 -10.74 -6.01 12.26
C VAL A 331 -11.36 -6.96 13.28
N GLU A 332 -10.72 -7.14 14.44
CA GLU A 332 -11.22 -7.91 15.58
C GLU A 332 -10.60 -7.31 16.84
N PRO A 333 -11.18 -7.48 18.04
CA PRO A 333 -10.55 -7.04 19.28
C PRO A 333 -9.09 -7.50 19.35
N GLY A 334 -8.15 -6.55 19.25
CA GLY A 334 -6.70 -6.81 19.28
C GLY A 334 -6.00 -7.01 17.94
N ARG A 335 -6.69 -6.93 16.77
CA ARG A 335 -6.06 -7.04 15.44
C ARG A 335 -6.34 -5.82 14.55
N VAL A 336 -5.27 -5.12 14.16
CA VAL A 336 -5.31 -3.92 13.30
C VAL A 336 -5.14 -4.31 11.83
N ARG A 337 -5.99 -3.79 10.94
CA ARG A 337 -5.81 -3.94 9.48
C ARG A 337 -4.73 -2.96 9.01
N PRO A 338 -3.89 -3.32 8.02
CA PRO A 338 -3.13 -2.29 7.30
C PRO A 338 -4.08 -1.24 6.71
N ASP A 339 -3.72 0.02 6.87
CA ASP A 339 -4.45 1.16 6.31
C ASP A 339 -4.10 1.37 4.83
N ALA A 340 -3.01 0.79 4.34
CA ALA A 340 -2.78 0.58 2.91
C ALA A 340 -1.96 -0.68 2.68
N GLN A 341 -2.17 -1.31 1.53
CA GLN A 341 -1.38 -2.46 1.15
C GLN A 341 -1.32 -2.61 -0.38
N PHE A 342 -0.12 -2.83 -0.91
CA PHE A 342 0.15 -3.06 -2.33
C PHE A 342 1.12 -4.22 -2.49
N PHE A 343 0.83 -5.14 -3.40
CA PHE A 343 1.80 -6.17 -3.81
C PHE A 343 2.34 -5.89 -5.21
N ALA A 344 3.59 -6.25 -5.45
CA ALA A 344 4.19 -6.21 -6.78
C ALA A 344 3.94 -7.54 -7.51
N PRO A 345 3.17 -7.57 -8.62
CA PRO A 345 2.95 -8.79 -9.38
C PRO A 345 4.23 -9.20 -10.14
N ASP A 346 4.48 -10.51 -10.23
CA ASP A 346 5.53 -11.07 -11.08
C ASP A 346 5.02 -11.50 -12.46
N THR A 347 3.68 -11.53 -12.61
CA THR A 347 2.96 -11.96 -13.80
C THR A 347 1.72 -11.08 -13.97
N VAL A 348 1.56 -10.48 -15.15
CA VAL A 348 0.41 -9.64 -15.51
C VAL A 348 -0.18 -10.12 -16.84
N VAL A 349 -1.50 -10.32 -16.88
CA VAL A 349 -2.25 -10.58 -18.12
C VAL A 349 -3.18 -9.40 -18.39
N VAL A 350 -3.03 -8.76 -19.53
CA VAL A 350 -3.86 -7.63 -19.96
C VAL A 350 -4.75 -8.07 -21.12
N ILE A 351 -6.06 -8.01 -20.93
CA ILE A 351 -7.06 -8.30 -21.96
C ILE A 351 -7.50 -6.97 -22.58
N ASP A 352 -7.29 -6.81 -23.88
CA ASP A 352 -7.79 -5.68 -24.67
C ASP A 352 -9.09 -6.08 -25.37
N HIS A 353 -10.22 -5.65 -24.80
CA HIS A 353 -11.56 -5.99 -25.30
C HIS A 353 -11.84 -5.41 -26.69
N HIS A 354 -11.12 -4.36 -27.11
CA HIS A 354 -11.28 -3.78 -28.44
C HIS A 354 -10.51 -4.56 -29.51
N GLN A 355 -9.38 -5.16 -29.14
CA GLN A 355 -8.55 -5.92 -30.07
C GLN A 355 -8.83 -7.42 -30.04
N GLU A 356 -9.64 -7.89 -29.07
CA GLU A 356 -9.91 -9.31 -28.83
C GLU A 356 -8.61 -10.11 -28.65
N GLN A 357 -7.65 -9.49 -27.96
CA GLN A 357 -6.34 -10.07 -27.64
C GLN A 357 -6.06 -9.96 -26.15
N MET A 358 -5.27 -10.89 -25.63
CA MET A 358 -4.65 -10.74 -24.33
C MET A 358 -3.12 -10.82 -24.40
N HIS A 359 -2.45 -10.06 -23.55
CA HIS A 359 -1.01 -9.93 -23.48
C HIS A 359 -0.53 -10.38 -22.11
N LEU A 360 0.31 -11.42 -22.09
CA LEU A 360 1.03 -11.87 -20.92
C LEU A 360 2.36 -11.10 -20.81
N HIS A 361 2.66 -10.64 -19.61
CA HIS A 361 3.93 -10.08 -19.17
C HIS A 361 4.39 -10.78 -17.90
N SER A 362 5.63 -11.22 -17.82
CA SER A 362 6.18 -11.86 -16.61
C SER A 362 7.67 -11.60 -16.43
N ILE A 363 8.17 -11.71 -15.20
CA ILE A 363 9.61 -11.53 -14.90
C ILE A 363 10.47 -12.57 -15.63
N ALA A 364 9.97 -13.80 -15.74
CA ALA A 364 10.62 -14.90 -16.45
C ALA A 364 9.58 -15.67 -17.28
N GLU A 365 10.03 -16.61 -18.11
CA GLU A 365 9.13 -17.50 -18.85
C GLU A 365 8.20 -18.24 -17.87
N PRO A 366 6.87 -18.14 -18.06
CA PRO A 366 5.92 -18.77 -17.14
C PRO A 366 6.00 -20.29 -17.22
N ALA A 367 5.51 -20.97 -16.18
CA ALA A 367 5.36 -22.42 -16.23
C ALA A 367 4.46 -22.84 -17.41
N ALA A 368 4.80 -23.94 -18.08
CA ALA A 368 4.08 -24.41 -19.28
C ALA A 368 2.56 -24.54 -19.07
N ALA A 369 2.10 -24.88 -17.87
CA ALA A 369 0.69 -24.96 -17.51
C ALA A 369 -0.04 -23.61 -17.68
N VAL A 370 0.61 -22.49 -17.34
CA VAL A 370 0.08 -21.14 -17.53
C VAL A 370 -0.07 -20.84 -19.02
N SER A 371 0.96 -21.11 -19.83
CA SER A 371 0.91 -20.89 -21.28
C SER A 371 -0.14 -21.76 -21.97
N ILE A 372 -0.32 -23.02 -21.54
CA ILE A 372 -1.35 -23.93 -22.06
C ILE A 372 -2.75 -23.39 -21.73
N LEU A 373 -2.97 -22.93 -20.50
CA LEU A 373 -4.23 -22.36 -20.05
C LEU A 373 -4.55 -21.04 -20.78
N LEU A 374 -3.54 -20.20 -21.03
CA LEU A 374 -3.71 -18.98 -21.82
C LEU A 374 -4.00 -19.28 -23.30
N GLY A 375 -3.40 -20.33 -23.85
CA GLY A 375 -3.70 -20.79 -25.21
C GLY A 375 -5.05 -21.49 -25.37
N ASN A 376 -5.65 -21.95 -24.27
CA ASN A 376 -6.95 -22.62 -24.23
C ASN A 376 -7.74 -22.12 -23.01
N PRO A 377 -8.16 -20.84 -23.01
CA PRO A 377 -8.79 -20.24 -21.85
C PRO A 377 -10.08 -20.99 -21.48
N PRO A 378 -10.39 -21.10 -20.18
CA PRO A 378 -11.58 -21.83 -19.74
C PRO A 378 -12.86 -21.17 -20.27
N GLU A 379 -13.88 -22.00 -20.50
CA GLU A 379 -15.23 -21.52 -20.79
C GLU A 379 -15.84 -20.77 -19.59
N LEU A 380 -17.01 -20.18 -19.82
CA LEU A 380 -17.79 -19.45 -18.82
C LEU A 380 -17.99 -20.28 -17.53
N ARG A 381 -17.51 -19.72 -16.42
CA ARG A 381 -17.65 -20.28 -15.08
C ARG A 381 -19.11 -20.49 -14.68
N SER A 382 -19.45 -21.72 -14.27
CA SER A 382 -20.72 -22.01 -13.59
C SER A 382 -20.73 -21.38 -12.20
N GLY A 383 -21.89 -20.86 -11.78
CA GLY A 383 -22.04 -20.30 -10.43
C GLY A 383 -21.93 -21.39 -9.38
N ARG A 384 -21.27 -21.09 -8.26
CA ARG A 384 -21.28 -21.96 -7.07
C ARG A 384 -22.37 -21.52 -6.11
N GLU A 385 -22.84 -22.45 -5.29
CA GLU A 385 -23.67 -22.09 -4.14
C GLU A 385 -22.83 -21.27 -3.16
N LEU A 386 -23.43 -20.19 -2.68
CA LEU A 386 -22.85 -19.28 -1.70
C LEU A 386 -23.90 -19.18 -0.59
N PRO A 387 -23.54 -19.46 0.67
CA PRO A 387 -24.48 -19.29 1.77
C PRO A 387 -24.88 -17.83 1.88
N ILE A 388 -26.12 -17.61 2.32
CA ILE A 388 -26.70 -16.28 2.45
C ILE A 388 -26.21 -15.69 3.78
N PRO A 389 -25.38 -14.64 3.78
CA PRO A 389 -24.92 -14.02 5.01
C PRO A 389 -26.04 -13.22 5.68
N GLU A 390 -26.16 -13.34 6.99
CA GLU A 390 -27.04 -12.52 7.82
C GLU A 390 -26.29 -11.27 8.29
N PHE A 391 -26.64 -10.11 7.71
CA PHE A 391 -26.02 -8.84 8.08
C PHE A 391 -26.67 -8.21 9.30
N SER A 392 -25.86 -7.49 10.06
CA SER A 392 -26.29 -6.56 11.11
C SER A 392 -25.85 -5.14 10.75
N CYS A 393 -26.68 -4.14 11.04
CA CYS A 393 -26.32 -2.73 10.85
C CYS A 393 -25.78 -2.14 12.14
N ALA A 394 -24.69 -1.37 12.04
CA ALA A 394 -24.12 -0.61 13.16
C ALA A 394 -25.11 0.43 13.71
N ASP A 395 -25.95 1.00 12.85
CA ASP A 395 -26.96 1.99 13.25
C ASP A 395 -28.38 1.42 13.23
N THR A 396 -29.23 1.96 14.10
CA THR A 396 -30.69 1.88 13.96
C THR A 396 -31.18 3.03 13.09
N ALA A 397 -32.38 2.92 12.52
CA ALA A 397 -33.00 4.01 11.76
C ALA A 397 -33.09 5.31 12.59
N THR A 398 -33.49 5.19 13.86
CA THR A 398 -33.57 6.33 14.79
C THR A 398 -32.19 6.91 15.11
N GLY A 399 -31.19 6.06 15.33
CA GLY A 399 -29.81 6.49 15.59
C GLY A 399 -29.21 7.25 14.40
N TYR A 400 -29.33 6.71 13.19
CA TYR A 400 -28.83 7.35 11.98
C TYR A 400 -29.54 8.68 11.71
N ARG A 401 -30.88 8.74 11.85
CA ARG A 401 -31.65 9.99 11.74
C ARG A 401 -31.21 11.05 12.76
N HIS A 402 -30.78 10.65 13.96
CA HIS A 402 -30.22 11.56 14.95
C HIS A 402 -28.86 12.09 14.53
N LYS A 403 -27.98 11.23 13.98
CA LYS A 403 -26.69 11.63 13.41
C LYS A 403 -26.86 12.65 12.28
N ILE A 404 -27.86 12.46 11.41
CA ILE A 404 -28.21 13.45 10.36
C ILE A 404 -28.57 14.81 10.95
N ARG A 405 -29.41 14.86 12.00
CA ARG A 405 -29.76 16.14 12.64
C ARG A 405 -28.57 16.82 13.30
N LYS A 406 -27.63 16.05 13.85
CA LYS A 406 -26.36 16.59 14.35
C LYS A 406 -25.51 17.16 13.20
N ALA A 407 -25.36 16.42 12.11
CA ALA A 407 -24.67 16.91 10.91
C ALA A 407 -25.26 18.22 10.39
N GLN A 408 -26.60 18.32 10.33
CA GLN A 408 -27.27 19.56 9.93
C GLN A 408 -26.97 20.72 10.87
N ARG A 409 -26.83 20.48 12.17
CA ARG A 409 -26.41 21.52 13.13
C ARG A 409 -25.01 22.05 12.80
N GLU A 410 -24.05 21.16 12.55
CA GLU A 410 -22.69 21.54 12.12
C GLU A 410 -22.72 22.39 10.84
N ILE A 411 -23.64 22.06 9.92
CA ILE A 411 -23.84 22.84 8.68
C ILE A 411 -24.43 24.23 8.99
N TYR A 412 -25.46 24.32 9.82
CA TYR A 412 -26.07 25.60 10.21
C TYR A 412 -25.13 26.50 11.01
N GLU A 413 -24.21 25.92 11.78
CA GLU A 413 -23.16 26.65 12.50
C GLU A 413 -22.02 27.11 11.58
N GLY A 414 -21.96 26.60 10.34
CA GLY A 414 -20.96 26.95 9.34
C GLY A 414 -19.64 26.20 9.46
N ASN A 415 -19.61 25.09 10.21
CA ASN A 415 -18.41 24.26 10.38
C ASN A 415 -18.11 23.40 9.14
N THR A 416 -19.14 23.13 8.33
CA THR A 416 -19.09 22.36 7.07
C THR A 416 -20.29 22.74 6.17
N TYR A 417 -20.24 22.45 4.88
CA TYR A 417 -21.33 22.67 3.92
C TYR A 417 -22.09 21.37 3.59
N GLU A 418 -21.37 20.26 3.58
CA GLU A 418 -21.88 18.90 3.37
C GLU A 418 -21.05 17.92 4.18
N VAL A 419 -21.68 16.84 4.64
CA VAL A 419 -20.97 15.67 5.19
C VAL A 419 -21.46 14.39 4.53
N CYS A 420 -20.54 13.52 4.12
CA CYS A 420 -20.87 12.17 3.67
C CYS A 420 -20.93 11.25 4.89
N LEU A 421 -22.09 11.18 5.53
CA LEU A 421 -22.31 10.40 6.75
C LEU A 421 -22.45 8.91 6.41
N THR A 422 -21.80 8.03 7.18
CA THR A 422 -21.73 6.61 6.86
C THR A 422 -22.21 5.68 7.97
N THR A 423 -22.67 4.50 7.56
CA THR A 423 -22.94 3.34 8.42
C THR A 423 -22.26 2.09 7.83
N GLU A 424 -22.36 0.96 8.53
CA GLU A 424 -21.72 -0.30 8.13
C GLU A 424 -22.67 -1.46 8.39
N LEU A 425 -22.74 -2.37 7.42
CA LEU A 425 -23.30 -3.69 7.61
C LEU A 425 -22.17 -4.70 7.82
N THR A 426 -22.32 -5.57 8.81
CA THR A 426 -21.37 -6.66 9.10
C THR A 426 -22.07 -8.00 9.19
N ALA A 427 -21.40 -9.06 8.73
CA ALA A 427 -21.86 -10.44 8.88
C ALA A 427 -20.67 -11.35 9.22
N HIS A 428 -20.96 -12.48 9.87
CA HIS A 428 -20.00 -13.57 10.05
C HIS A 428 -20.48 -14.79 9.23
N ALA A 429 -19.56 -15.44 8.53
CA ALA A 429 -19.86 -16.61 7.71
C ALA A 429 -18.77 -17.68 7.88
N GLU A 430 -19.16 -18.87 8.34
CA GLU A 430 -18.22 -20.00 8.53
C GLU A 430 -17.66 -20.53 7.20
N GLN A 431 -18.54 -20.69 6.21
CA GLN A 431 -18.18 -21.09 4.85
C GLN A 431 -18.55 -19.95 3.92
N PHE A 432 -17.59 -19.36 3.22
CA PHE A 432 -17.88 -18.28 2.27
C PHE A 432 -16.80 -18.25 1.20
N ASP A 433 -17.21 -17.99 -0.05
CA ASP A 433 -16.31 -17.81 -1.19
C ASP A 433 -16.43 -16.35 -1.66
N PRO A 434 -15.50 -15.47 -1.25
CA PRO A 434 -15.56 -14.07 -1.66
C PRO A 434 -15.38 -13.85 -3.16
N PHE A 435 -14.75 -14.80 -3.88
CA PHE A 435 -14.63 -14.70 -5.34
C PHE A 435 -15.96 -15.03 -6.04
N GLU A 436 -16.70 -16.02 -5.54
CA GLU A 436 -18.09 -16.25 -5.97
C GLU A 436 -18.97 -15.03 -5.68
N ALA A 437 -18.84 -14.42 -4.49
CA ALA A 437 -19.54 -13.18 -4.14
C ALA A 437 -19.25 -12.06 -5.15
N TYR A 438 -17.97 -11.84 -5.48
CA TYR A 438 -17.55 -10.92 -6.54
C TYR A 438 -18.20 -11.26 -7.89
N CYS A 439 -18.19 -12.53 -8.29
CA CYS A 439 -18.79 -12.97 -9.56
C CYS A 439 -20.30 -12.69 -9.63
N ARG A 440 -21.03 -12.87 -8.53
CA ARG A 440 -22.46 -12.54 -8.46
C ARG A 440 -22.70 -11.03 -8.56
N MET A 441 -21.92 -10.23 -7.83
CA MET A 441 -21.97 -8.76 -7.89
C MET A 441 -21.65 -8.24 -9.31
N ARG A 442 -20.62 -8.83 -9.93
CA ARG A 442 -20.21 -8.55 -11.31
C ARG A 442 -21.32 -8.78 -12.33
N ARG A 443 -22.12 -9.84 -12.15
CA ARG A 443 -23.26 -10.15 -13.04
C ARG A 443 -24.45 -9.23 -12.80
N SER A 444 -24.72 -8.84 -11.56
CA SER A 444 -25.90 -8.04 -11.21
C SER A 444 -25.71 -6.54 -11.46
N SER A 445 -24.48 -6.03 -11.35
CA SER A 445 -24.19 -4.60 -11.43
C SER A 445 -22.88 -4.32 -12.18
N PRO A 446 -22.89 -4.33 -13.53
CA PRO A 446 -21.73 -3.90 -14.31
C PRO A 446 -21.29 -2.49 -13.93
N ALA A 447 -19.98 -2.31 -13.78
CA ALA A 447 -19.34 -1.08 -13.34
C ALA A 447 -18.03 -0.83 -14.11
N PRO A 448 -17.66 0.45 -14.32
CA PRO A 448 -16.39 0.82 -14.96
C PRO A 448 -15.17 0.39 -14.14
N PHE A 449 -15.30 0.29 -12.81
CA PHE A 449 -14.22 -0.11 -11.90
C PHE A 449 -14.67 -1.30 -11.04
N ALA A 450 -14.70 -2.49 -11.65
CA ALA A 450 -14.98 -3.74 -10.97
C ALA A 450 -13.67 -4.42 -10.59
N HIS A 451 -13.39 -4.53 -9.30
CA HIS A 451 -12.11 -5.00 -8.80
C HIS A 451 -12.29 -6.15 -7.82
N TYR A 452 -11.54 -7.24 -8.02
CA TYR A 452 -11.34 -8.28 -7.02
C TYR A 452 -9.88 -8.32 -6.61
N LEU A 453 -9.57 -8.07 -5.34
CA LEU A 453 -8.22 -8.16 -4.81
C LEU A 453 -8.19 -9.25 -3.74
N ARG A 454 -7.15 -10.08 -3.77
CA ARG A 454 -6.84 -11.08 -2.76
C ARG A 454 -5.46 -10.77 -2.19
N PHE A 455 -5.44 -10.54 -0.88
CA PHE A 455 -4.27 -10.62 -0.01
C PHE A 455 -4.52 -11.78 0.95
N ALA A 456 -3.46 -12.42 1.44
CA ALA A 456 -3.52 -13.66 2.22
C ALA A 456 -4.78 -13.83 3.10
N ASN A 457 -5.09 -12.86 3.95
CA ASN A 457 -6.24 -12.86 4.87
C ASN A 457 -7.28 -11.76 4.63
N LEU A 458 -7.28 -11.11 3.45
CA LEU A 458 -8.17 -10.02 3.09
C LEU A 458 -8.58 -10.14 1.61
N GLN A 459 -9.88 -10.17 1.35
CA GLN A 459 -10.42 -10.17 -0.01
C GLN A 459 -11.38 -8.99 -0.20
N ILE A 460 -11.29 -8.35 -1.35
CA ILE A 460 -12.03 -7.12 -1.65
C ILE A 460 -12.80 -7.36 -2.94
N ALA A 461 -14.13 -7.28 -2.90
CA ALA A 461 -15.01 -7.42 -4.05
C ALA A 461 -15.74 -6.09 -4.30
N SER A 462 -15.26 -5.30 -5.25
CA SER A 462 -15.72 -3.93 -5.52
C SER A 462 -16.43 -3.80 -6.87
N MET A 463 -17.56 -3.10 -6.90
CA MET A 463 -18.30 -2.70 -8.11
C MET A 463 -18.43 -1.17 -8.17
N SER A 464 -17.28 -0.48 -8.11
CA SER A 464 -17.26 0.97 -8.00
C SER A 464 -17.64 1.66 -9.31
N PRO A 465 -18.61 2.60 -9.30
CA PRO A 465 -18.91 3.42 -10.46
C PRO A 465 -17.96 4.62 -10.59
N GLU A 466 -17.17 4.94 -9.58
CA GLU A 466 -16.52 6.25 -9.44
C GLU A 466 -14.99 6.14 -9.49
N ARG A 467 -14.39 6.87 -10.43
CA ARG A 467 -12.94 7.08 -10.46
C ARG A 467 -12.57 8.09 -9.38
N PHE A 468 -11.67 7.70 -8.49
CA PHE A 468 -11.07 8.61 -7.53
C PHE A 468 -10.05 9.51 -8.24
N LEU A 469 -8.99 8.92 -8.79
CA LEU A 469 -7.91 9.65 -9.44
C LEU A 469 -7.19 8.74 -10.45
N ALA A 470 -7.02 9.23 -11.67
CA ALA A 470 -6.11 8.66 -12.65
C ALA A 470 -4.95 9.62 -12.93
N LEU A 471 -3.76 9.06 -13.11
CA LEU A 471 -2.55 9.72 -13.59
C LEU A 471 -2.09 9.01 -14.86
N SER A 472 -1.94 9.73 -15.96
CA SER A 472 -1.30 9.18 -17.15
C SER A 472 0.22 9.25 -17.01
N LYS A 473 0.93 8.41 -17.78
CA LYS A 473 2.40 8.46 -17.90
C LYS A 473 2.95 9.83 -18.35
N ASP A 474 2.12 10.63 -19.03
CA ASP A 474 2.46 11.97 -19.51
C ASP A 474 2.12 13.06 -18.48
N GLY A 475 1.76 12.68 -17.25
CA GLY A 475 1.45 13.59 -16.16
C GLY A 475 0.03 14.16 -16.17
N GLN A 476 -0.91 13.61 -16.93
CA GLN A 476 -2.30 14.08 -16.92
C GLN A 476 -3.06 13.48 -15.74
N LEU A 477 -3.57 14.33 -14.85
CA LEU A 477 -4.44 13.96 -13.74
C LEU A 477 -5.91 14.07 -14.14
N ARG A 478 -6.73 13.13 -13.70
CA ARG A 478 -8.19 13.15 -13.89
C ARG A 478 -8.92 12.61 -12.66
N ALA A 479 -9.90 13.37 -12.18
CA ALA A 479 -10.86 12.93 -11.15
C ALA A 479 -12.29 13.03 -11.69
N GLU A 480 -13.16 12.09 -11.31
CA GLU A 480 -14.51 11.96 -11.88
C GLU A 480 -15.60 11.77 -10.80
N PRO A 481 -15.87 12.79 -9.98
CA PRO A 481 -16.85 12.68 -8.90
C PRO A 481 -18.26 12.46 -9.42
N ILE A 482 -19.02 11.65 -8.67
CA ILE A 482 -20.43 11.36 -8.94
C ILE A 482 -21.29 11.94 -7.82
N LYS A 483 -22.34 12.69 -8.18
CA LYS A 483 -23.40 13.11 -7.25
C LYS A 483 -24.74 13.08 -7.98
N GLY A 484 -25.75 12.51 -7.33
CA GLY A 484 -27.05 12.30 -7.94
C GLY A 484 -27.13 11.05 -8.81
N THR A 485 -28.21 10.30 -8.65
CA THR A 485 -28.50 9.07 -9.38
C THR A 485 -30.00 8.93 -9.58
N ARG A 486 -30.41 8.43 -10.74
CA ARG A 486 -31.79 8.01 -11.02
C ARG A 486 -31.79 6.61 -11.61
N PRO A 487 -32.83 5.79 -11.38
CA PRO A 487 -32.97 4.52 -12.09
C PRO A 487 -33.17 4.74 -13.59
N ARG A 488 -33.02 3.68 -14.39
CA ARG A 488 -33.53 3.69 -15.77
C ARG A 488 -35.06 3.69 -15.78
N GLY A 489 -35.65 4.36 -16.77
CA GLY A 489 -37.09 4.34 -16.98
C GLY A 489 -37.58 2.99 -17.50
N GLU A 490 -38.86 2.70 -17.27
CA GLU A 490 -39.53 1.50 -17.78
C GLU A 490 -39.73 1.55 -19.31
N ASN A 491 -39.68 2.76 -19.88
CA ASN A 491 -39.82 3.05 -21.29
C ASN A 491 -38.99 4.30 -21.67
N GLU A 492 -38.83 4.57 -22.96
CA GLU A 492 -37.99 5.67 -23.45
C GLU A 492 -38.42 7.06 -22.93
N GLU A 493 -39.73 7.32 -22.86
CA GLU A 493 -40.25 8.61 -22.38
C GLU A 493 -39.91 8.83 -20.90
N SER A 494 -40.19 7.84 -20.04
CA SER A 494 -39.85 7.89 -18.62
C SER A 494 -38.33 7.92 -18.39
N ASP A 495 -37.54 7.23 -19.23
CA ASP A 495 -36.08 7.22 -19.15
C ASP A 495 -35.50 8.59 -19.48
N LEU A 496 -36.02 9.25 -20.52
CA LEU A 496 -35.65 10.63 -20.89
C LEU A 496 -36.10 11.63 -19.82
N ALA A 497 -37.27 11.44 -19.21
CA ALA A 497 -37.77 12.29 -18.12
C ALA A 497 -36.87 12.18 -16.88
N LEU A 498 -36.49 10.97 -16.46
CA LEU A 498 -35.57 10.74 -15.33
C LEU A 498 -34.18 11.29 -15.60
N LYS A 499 -33.69 11.15 -16.84
CA LYS A 499 -32.43 11.74 -17.28
C LYS A 499 -32.47 13.27 -17.23
N HIS A 500 -33.56 13.88 -17.69
CA HIS A 500 -33.76 15.33 -17.67
C HIS A 500 -33.92 15.87 -16.24
N ASP A 501 -34.67 15.16 -15.39
CA ASP A 501 -34.78 15.46 -13.96
C ASP A 501 -33.39 15.50 -13.33
N LEU A 502 -32.60 14.43 -13.45
CA LEU A 502 -31.23 14.41 -12.92
C LEU A 502 -30.37 15.55 -13.47
N ALA A 503 -30.45 15.84 -14.77
CA ALA A 503 -29.68 16.90 -15.41
C ALA A 503 -30.03 18.31 -14.92
N THR A 504 -31.23 18.52 -14.37
CA THR A 504 -31.75 19.85 -14.00
C THR A 504 -32.03 20.00 -12.51
N HIS A 505 -32.02 18.90 -11.74
CA HIS A 505 -32.39 18.90 -10.33
C HIS A 505 -31.41 19.75 -9.51
N PRO A 506 -31.90 20.78 -8.78
CA PRO A 506 -31.04 21.79 -8.17
C PRO A 506 -30.16 21.22 -7.04
N LYS A 507 -30.68 20.27 -6.25
CA LYS A 507 -29.93 19.61 -5.15
C LYS A 507 -28.73 18.85 -5.71
N ASP A 508 -28.97 17.95 -6.67
CA ASP A 508 -27.93 17.07 -7.24
C ASP A 508 -26.81 17.90 -7.91
N ARG A 509 -27.19 18.97 -8.64
CA ARG A 509 -26.22 19.88 -9.25
C ARG A 509 -25.42 20.66 -8.22
N ALA A 510 -26.05 21.15 -7.16
CA ALA A 510 -25.37 21.91 -6.11
C ALA A 510 -24.33 21.04 -5.39
N GLU A 511 -24.70 19.81 -5.01
CA GLU A 511 -23.78 18.83 -4.43
C GLU A 511 -22.61 18.53 -5.37
N ASN A 512 -22.90 18.28 -6.65
CA ASN A 512 -21.87 17.99 -7.63
C ASN A 512 -20.90 19.17 -7.81
N ILE A 513 -21.41 20.40 -7.94
CA ILE A 513 -20.58 21.62 -8.10
C ILE A 513 -19.69 21.84 -6.89
N MET A 514 -20.19 21.60 -5.68
CA MET A 514 -19.40 21.75 -4.45
C MET A 514 -18.23 20.76 -4.41
N ILE A 515 -18.45 19.48 -4.77
CA ILE A 515 -17.37 18.51 -4.87
C ILE A 515 -16.39 18.84 -6.01
N VAL A 516 -16.88 19.36 -7.13
CA VAL A 516 -16.02 19.83 -8.22
C VAL A 516 -15.09 20.94 -7.71
N ASP A 517 -15.59 21.90 -6.93
CA ASP A 517 -14.76 22.98 -6.41
C ASP A 517 -13.70 22.46 -5.42
N LEU A 518 -14.07 21.53 -4.54
CA LEU A 518 -13.14 20.85 -3.65
C LEU A 518 -12.01 20.16 -4.45
N LEU A 519 -12.36 19.34 -5.45
CA LEU A 519 -11.36 18.62 -6.24
C LEU A 519 -10.51 19.55 -7.12
N ARG A 520 -11.05 20.68 -7.58
CA ARG A 520 -10.24 21.71 -8.26
C ARG A 520 -9.18 22.26 -7.33
N ASN A 521 -9.53 22.52 -6.06
CA ASN A 521 -8.56 22.95 -5.06
C ASN A 521 -7.50 21.86 -4.84
N ASP A 522 -7.93 20.63 -4.55
CA ASP A 522 -7.02 19.51 -4.28
C ASP A 522 -6.00 19.28 -5.40
N LEU A 523 -6.46 19.23 -6.66
CA LEU A 523 -5.57 19.02 -7.81
C LEU A 523 -4.65 20.23 -8.08
N SER A 524 -5.01 21.43 -7.62
CA SER A 524 -4.24 22.65 -7.91
C SER A 524 -2.89 22.72 -7.19
N HIS A 525 -2.74 22.01 -6.05
CA HIS A 525 -1.54 22.08 -5.20
C HIS A 525 -0.25 21.67 -5.93
N HIS A 526 -0.35 20.68 -6.83
CA HIS A 526 0.80 20.11 -7.55
C HIS A 526 0.65 20.18 -9.09
N ALA A 527 -0.40 20.82 -9.57
CA ALA A 527 -0.62 21.02 -11.01
C ALA A 527 0.20 22.18 -11.57
N VAL A 528 0.49 22.13 -12.87
CA VAL A 528 0.98 23.28 -13.64
C VAL A 528 -0.06 24.41 -13.52
N PRO A 529 0.34 25.63 -13.10
CA PRO A 529 -0.59 26.75 -12.98
C PRO A 529 -1.41 26.97 -14.25
N GLY A 530 -2.74 27.08 -14.10
CA GLY A 530 -3.68 27.26 -15.21
C GLY A 530 -4.08 25.98 -15.95
N SER A 531 -3.52 24.81 -15.62
CA SER A 531 -3.90 23.53 -16.25
C SER A 531 -5.18 22.91 -15.71
N VAL A 532 -5.60 23.27 -14.48
CA VAL A 532 -6.81 22.73 -13.85
C VAL A 532 -8.06 23.18 -14.63
N LYS A 533 -8.79 22.22 -15.20
CA LYS A 533 -9.96 22.45 -16.05
C LYS A 533 -11.08 21.51 -15.67
N VAL A 534 -12.30 22.04 -15.56
CA VAL A 534 -13.52 21.21 -15.53
C VAL A 534 -13.90 20.89 -16.97
N ALA A 535 -13.54 19.70 -17.45
CA ALA A 535 -13.80 19.28 -18.82
C ALA A 535 -15.27 18.97 -19.08
N ARG A 536 -15.95 18.42 -18.07
CA ARG A 536 -17.39 18.11 -18.07
C ARG A 536 -17.95 18.50 -16.72
N LEU A 537 -19.02 19.30 -16.70
CA LEU A 537 -19.69 19.73 -15.47
C LEU A 537 -21.12 19.20 -15.45
N CYS A 538 -21.48 18.48 -14.39
CA CYS A 538 -22.80 17.90 -14.17
C CYS A 538 -23.33 17.11 -15.37
N ALA A 539 -22.47 16.36 -16.06
CA ALA A 539 -22.86 15.61 -17.25
C ALA A 539 -23.61 14.33 -16.83
N VAL A 540 -24.76 14.06 -17.44
CA VAL A 540 -25.51 12.82 -17.15
C VAL A 540 -25.05 11.69 -18.05
N GLU A 541 -24.53 10.63 -17.43
CA GLU A 541 -24.15 9.37 -18.05
C GLU A 541 -25.21 8.30 -17.80
N SER A 542 -25.54 7.53 -18.84
CA SER A 542 -26.54 6.48 -18.78
C SER A 542 -25.85 5.12 -18.78
N TYR A 543 -26.07 4.34 -17.71
CA TYR A 543 -25.56 2.98 -17.53
C TYR A 543 -26.69 1.96 -17.71
N ALA A 544 -26.37 0.67 -17.56
CA ALA A 544 -27.33 -0.41 -17.73
C ALA A 544 -28.56 -0.27 -16.80
N THR A 545 -28.35 0.15 -15.55
CA THR A 545 -29.40 0.17 -14.51
C THR A 545 -29.72 1.54 -13.93
N VAL A 546 -28.88 2.55 -14.20
CA VAL A 546 -29.03 3.92 -13.65
C VAL A 546 -28.55 5.01 -14.61
N HIS A 547 -29.04 6.23 -14.41
CA HIS A 547 -28.39 7.47 -14.85
C HIS A 547 -27.59 8.06 -13.68
N GLN A 548 -26.41 8.61 -13.96
CA GLN A 548 -25.55 9.25 -12.95
C GLN A 548 -25.06 10.60 -13.44
N MET A 549 -24.99 11.59 -12.55
CA MET A 549 -24.38 12.87 -12.86
C MET A 549 -22.90 12.83 -12.45
N VAL A 550 -22.05 13.03 -13.45
CA VAL A 550 -20.60 12.92 -13.39
C VAL A 550 -19.98 14.24 -13.85
N SER A 551 -18.98 14.71 -13.11
CA SER A 551 -18.10 15.78 -13.57
C SER A 551 -16.71 15.24 -13.83
N THR A 552 -15.95 15.87 -14.73
CA THR A 552 -14.56 15.50 -15.04
C THR A 552 -13.68 16.71 -14.79
N ILE A 553 -12.74 16.57 -13.86
CA ILE A 553 -11.72 17.57 -13.57
C ILE A 553 -10.39 17.04 -14.07
N ASP A 554 -9.77 17.78 -14.99
CA ASP A 554 -8.45 17.48 -15.54
C ASP A 554 -7.42 18.47 -14.97
N ALA A 555 -6.19 18.01 -14.78
CA ALA A 555 -5.05 18.86 -14.47
C ALA A 555 -3.78 18.24 -15.08
N THR A 556 -2.72 19.03 -15.23
CA THR A 556 -1.40 18.51 -15.62
C THR A 556 -0.47 18.60 -14.41
N LEU A 557 0.08 17.47 -13.98
CA LEU A 557 1.04 17.40 -12.89
C LEU A 557 2.31 18.20 -13.26
N SER A 558 2.82 19.01 -12.33
CA SER A 558 3.97 19.88 -12.58
C SER A 558 5.30 19.13 -12.70
N SER A 559 5.41 17.96 -12.06
CA SER A 559 6.56 17.06 -12.16
C SER A 559 6.14 15.63 -11.84
N PRO A 560 6.59 14.60 -12.59
CA PRO A 560 6.31 13.20 -12.29
C PRO A 560 6.69 12.78 -10.85
N HIS A 561 7.69 13.42 -10.25
CA HIS A 561 8.11 13.14 -8.87
C HIS A 561 7.07 13.55 -7.80
N LEU A 562 6.07 14.35 -8.17
CA LEU A 562 4.99 14.80 -7.28
C LEU A 562 3.74 13.92 -7.36
N ALA A 563 3.82 12.75 -8.03
CA ALA A 563 2.66 11.88 -8.25
C ALA A 563 2.04 11.37 -6.94
N ALA A 564 2.88 10.94 -6.00
CA ALA A 564 2.41 10.47 -4.69
C ALA A 564 1.86 11.61 -3.83
N GLU A 565 2.46 12.79 -3.90
CA GLU A 565 1.99 14.00 -3.23
C GLU A 565 0.66 14.47 -3.81
N ALA A 566 0.48 14.45 -5.13
CA ALA A 566 -0.81 14.75 -5.77
C ALA A 566 -1.90 13.78 -5.36
N LEU A 567 -1.58 12.48 -5.25
CA LEU A 567 -2.48 11.48 -4.70
C LEU A 567 -2.82 11.76 -3.24
N ARG A 568 -1.83 12.16 -2.42
CA ARG A 568 -2.01 12.55 -1.02
C ARG A 568 -2.96 13.73 -0.87
N GLU A 569 -2.76 14.83 -1.61
CA GLU A 569 -3.61 16.02 -1.52
C GLU A 569 -5.07 15.73 -1.94
N ALA A 570 -5.25 14.90 -2.97
CA ALA A 570 -6.58 14.47 -3.41
C ALA A 570 -7.27 13.54 -2.40
N PHE A 571 -6.52 12.81 -1.57
CA PHE A 571 -7.06 11.79 -0.66
C PHE A 571 -7.64 12.40 0.64
N PRO A 572 -8.70 11.79 1.23
CA PRO A 572 -9.59 10.80 0.65
C PRO A 572 -10.50 11.38 -0.45
N PRO A 573 -11.21 10.55 -1.23
CA PRO A 573 -12.18 11.00 -2.23
C PRO A 573 -13.15 12.05 -1.68
N GLY A 574 -13.23 13.21 -2.34
CA GLY A 574 -14.07 14.34 -1.91
C GLY A 574 -15.56 14.00 -1.78
N SER A 575 -16.07 13.13 -2.65
CA SER A 575 -17.45 12.63 -2.64
C SER A 575 -17.80 11.82 -1.38
N MET A 576 -16.78 11.27 -0.70
CA MET A 576 -16.89 10.41 0.48
C MET A 576 -16.50 11.11 1.78
N THR A 577 -16.20 12.41 1.74
CA THR A 577 -15.87 13.21 2.93
C THR A 577 -16.91 14.32 3.09
N GLY A 578 -16.75 15.42 2.37
CA GLY A 578 -17.55 16.63 2.42
C GLY A 578 -16.66 17.86 2.29
N ALA A 579 -17.23 19.05 2.44
CA ALA A 579 -16.53 20.30 2.19
C ALA A 579 -16.79 21.32 3.32
N PRO A 580 -15.76 21.97 3.89
CA PRO A 580 -14.32 21.79 3.65
C PRO A 580 -13.75 20.47 4.20
N LYS A 581 -12.96 19.74 3.39
CA LYS A 581 -12.52 18.34 3.66
C LYS A 581 -12.00 18.10 5.08
N LEU A 582 -11.06 18.92 5.57
CA LEU A 582 -10.41 18.71 6.86
C LEU A 582 -11.35 18.86 8.06
N SER A 583 -12.16 19.93 8.11
CA SER A 583 -13.12 20.10 9.21
C SER A 583 -14.19 19.03 9.17
N THR A 584 -14.70 18.70 7.98
CA THR A 584 -15.69 17.65 7.79
C THR A 584 -15.20 16.28 8.29
N MET A 585 -13.95 15.89 8.02
CA MET A 585 -13.43 14.60 8.46
C MET A 585 -13.33 14.46 9.99
N ASN A 586 -13.10 15.55 10.72
CA ASN A 586 -13.11 15.54 12.19
C ASN A 586 -14.54 15.48 12.74
N ILE A 587 -15.47 16.22 12.13
CA ILE A 587 -16.90 16.14 12.45
C ILE A 587 -17.43 14.72 12.24
N LEU A 588 -17.04 14.08 11.14
CA LEU A 588 -17.43 12.70 10.82
C LEU A 588 -16.97 11.72 11.88
N ASP A 589 -15.79 11.89 12.48
CA ASP A 589 -15.33 11.00 13.56
C ASP A 589 -16.27 11.06 14.78
N GLU A 590 -16.74 12.24 15.15
CA GLU A 590 -17.72 12.38 16.24
C GLU A 590 -19.10 11.85 15.87
N LEU A 591 -19.56 12.13 14.64
CA LEU A 591 -20.87 11.68 14.16
C LEU A 591 -20.95 10.16 13.99
N GLU A 592 -19.83 9.52 13.66
CA GLU A 592 -19.72 8.08 13.44
C GLU A 592 -19.27 7.32 14.69
N ASP A 593 -19.32 7.97 15.87
CA ASP A 593 -18.95 7.40 17.16
C ASP A 593 -17.52 6.81 17.16
N HIS A 594 -16.60 7.48 16.46
CA HIS A 594 -15.20 7.09 16.23
C HIS A 594 -15.01 5.70 15.60
N ARG A 595 -16.03 5.16 14.93
CA ARG A 595 -15.90 3.92 14.16
C ARG A 595 -15.05 4.19 12.91
N ALA A 596 -13.96 3.43 12.76
CA ALA A 596 -13.17 3.41 11.53
C ALA A 596 -14.02 2.94 10.33
N ARG A 597 -13.86 3.59 9.18
CA ARG A 597 -14.44 3.16 7.90
C ARG A 597 -13.60 2.05 7.23
N GLY A 598 -12.32 1.94 7.59
CA GLY A 598 -11.41 0.96 7.02
C GLY A 598 -11.22 1.19 5.51
N LEU A 599 -11.48 0.17 4.71
CA LEU A 599 -11.36 0.29 3.25
C LEU A 599 -12.47 1.16 2.65
N TYR A 600 -13.66 1.19 3.25
CA TYR A 600 -14.78 1.98 2.71
C TYR A 600 -14.45 3.47 2.72
N SER A 601 -14.84 4.21 1.68
CA SER A 601 -14.43 5.60 1.46
C SER A 601 -12.92 5.80 1.17
N GLY A 602 -12.16 4.72 1.04
CA GLY A 602 -10.78 4.73 0.56
C GLY A 602 -10.70 4.63 -0.97
N ALA A 603 -9.60 4.08 -1.47
CA ALA A 603 -9.37 3.86 -2.90
C ALA A 603 -8.75 2.48 -3.21
N VAL A 604 -9.05 1.90 -4.38
CA VAL A 604 -8.45 0.65 -4.90
C VAL A 604 -7.95 0.90 -6.32
N GLY A 605 -6.77 0.37 -6.65
CA GLY A 605 -6.18 0.61 -7.96
C GLY A 605 -4.77 0.06 -8.11
N TYR A 606 -4.01 0.67 -9.01
CA TYR A 606 -2.65 0.27 -9.31
C TYR A 606 -1.72 1.46 -9.59
N LEU A 607 -0.42 1.21 -9.44
CA LEU A 607 0.67 2.01 -9.99
C LEU A 607 1.28 1.25 -11.17
N GLY A 608 1.31 1.88 -12.33
CA GLY A 608 1.86 1.34 -13.57
C GLY A 608 3.38 1.40 -13.60
N ALA A 609 4.00 0.44 -14.30
CA ALA A 609 5.44 0.39 -14.54
C ALA A 609 5.98 1.61 -15.32
N ASP A 610 5.10 2.34 -16.01
CA ASP A 610 5.39 3.58 -16.74
C ASP A 610 5.13 4.85 -15.91
N GLY A 611 4.77 4.70 -14.64
CA GLY A 611 4.42 5.80 -13.74
C GLY A 611 2.95 6.24 -13.80
N ALA A 612 2.13 5.64 -14.66
CA ALA A 612 0.68 5.86 -14.65
C ALA A 612 0.04 5.30 -13.37
N ALA A 613 -1.18 5.72 -13.05
CA ALA A 613 -1.98 5.14 -11.98
C ALA A 613 -3.47 5.31 -12.28
N ASP A 614 -4.30 4.41 -11.76
CA ASP A 614 -5.76 4.56 -11.80
C ASP A 614 -6.35 3.96 -10.54
N PHE A 615 -7.09 4.78 -9.80
CA PHE A 615 -7.73 4.44 -8.55
C PHE A 615 -9.23 4.73 -8.63
N SER A 616 -10.04 3.78 -8.18
CA SER A 616 -11.48 3.95 -7.96
C SER A 616 -11.79 4.15 -6.48
N VAL A 617 -12.91 4.83 -6.20
CA VAL A 617 -13.41 5.01 -4.84
C VAL A 617 -13.91 3.67 -4.30
N VAL A 618 -13.62 3.34 -3.04
CA VAL A 618 -14.14 2.11 -2.43
C VAL A 618 -15.58 2.33 -1.93
N ILE A 619 -16.52 2.10 -2.86
CA ILE A 619 -17.97 2.08 -2.65
C ILE A 619 -18.57 0.88 -3.39
N ARG A 620 -19.75 0.42 -2.95
CA ARG A 620 -20.36 -0.84 -3.44
C ARG A 620 -19.37 -2.00 -3.39
N THR A 621 -18.68 -2.10 -2.25
CA THR A 621 -17.59 -3.04 -2.03
C THR A 621 -17.91 -3.92 -0.84
N LEU A 622 -17.83 -5.23 -1.04
CA LEU A 622 -17.80 -6.20 0.05
C LEU A 622 -16.34 -6.44 0.44
N VAL A 623 -16.01 -6.19 1.70
CA VAL A 623 -14.71 -6.50 2.29
C VAL A 623 -14.85 -7.78 3.08
N CYS A 624 -13.95 -8.74 2.86
CA CYS A 624 -13.98 -10.05 3.49
C CYS A 624 -12.65 -10.28 4.20
N ASP A 625 -12.64 -10.22 5.53
CA ASP A 625 -11.47 -10.58 6.33
C ASP A 625 -11.55 -12.03 6.76
N GLN A 626 -10.47 -12.75 6.54
CA GLN A 626 -10.34 -14.11 7.06
C GLN A 626 -9.90 -14.05 8.53
N LEU A 627 -10.70 -14.67 9.39
CA LEU A 627 -10.47 -14.77 10.82
C LEU A 627 -9.54 -15.95 11.15
N ALA A 628 -9.06 -16.00 12.40
CA ALA A 628 -8.10 -17.02 12.84
C ALA A 628 -8.66 -18.45 12.75
N ASP A 629 -9.97 -18.60 12.95
CA ASP A 629 -10.71 -19.87 12.83
C ASP A 629 -11.09 -20.23 11.37
N GLN A 630 -10.55 -19.49 10.39
CA GLN A 630 -10.83 -19.63 8.96
C GLN A 630 -12.24 -19.18 8.51
N SER A 631 -13.08 -18.69 9.42
CA SER A 631 -14.34 -18.04 9.06
C SER A 631 -14.09 -16.65 8.47
N TRP A 632 -15.15 -16.04 7.94
CA TRP A 632 -15.10 -14.73 7.30
C TRP A 632 -15.90 -13.69 8.08
N ARG A 633 -15.27 -12.55 8.37
CA ARG A 633 -15.98 -11.31 8.69
C ARG A 633 -16.22 -10.55 7.39
N LEU A 634 -17.48 -10.31 7.08
CA LEU A 634 -17.90 -9.52 5.93
C LEU A 634 -18.26 -8.11 6.39
N SER A 635 -17.80 -7.09 5.66
CA SER A 635 -18.28 -5.73 5.88
C SER A 635 -18.62 -4.99 4.59
N LEU A 636 -19.66 -4.16 4.68
CA LEU A 636 -20.19 -3.34 3.61
C LEU A 636 -20.50 -1.95 4.17
N GLY A 637 -19.68 -0.97 3.81
CA GLY A 637 -19.94 0.43 4.14
C GLY A 637 -21.04 1.02 3.28
N LEU A 638 -21.86 1.89 3.88
CA LEU A 638 -22.99 2.57 3.25
C LEU A 638 -23.02 4.03 3.69
N GLY A 639 -23.64 4.92 2.91
CA GLY A 639 -23.78 6.31 3.31
C GLY A 639 -24.36 7.22 2.23
N GLY A 640 -24.45 8.50 2.58
CA GLY A 640 -25.02 9.54 1.74
C GLY A 640 -24.52 10.92 2.12
N ALA A 641 -24.64 11.85 1.18
CA ALA A 641 -24.35 13.25 1.41
C ALA A 641 -25.50 13.88 2.23
N ILE A 642 -25.15 14.54 3.31
CA ILE A 642 -26.07 15.28 4.16
C ILE A 642 -25.82 16.76 3.93
N THR A 643 -26.88 17.46 3.53
CA THR A 643 -26.92 18.91 3.36
C THR A 643 -27.90 19.54 4.34
N ALA A 644 -27.97 20.87 4.39
CA ALA A 644 -28.95 21.59 5.21
C ALA A 644 -30.41 21.16 4.90
N ASP A 645 -30.69 20.84 3.64
CA ASP A 645 -32.03 20.50 3.13
C ASP A 645 -32.34 18.98 3.16
N SER A 646 -31.38 18.14 3.60
CA SER A 646 -31.59 16.69 3.69
C SER A 646 -32.73 16.33 4.63
N VAL A 647 -33.62 15.43 4.19
CA VAL A 647 -34.72 14.91 5.01
C VAL A 647 -34.25 13.60 5.66
N PRO A 648 -34.13 13.52 7.01
CA PRO A 648 -33.52 12.35 7.65
C PRO A 648 -34.17 10.99 7.32
N ALA A 649 -35.47 10.98 7.03
CA ALA A 649 -36.16 9.76 6.63
C ALA A 649 -35.71 9.29 5.24
N ASP A 650 -35.70 10.19 4.27
CA ASP A 650 -35.33 9.92 2.88
C ASP A 650 -33.86 9.48 2.77
N GLU A 651 -32.96 10.12 3.51
CA GLU A 651 -31.53 9.77 3.51
C GLU A 651 -31.28 8.37 4.11
N TRP A 652 -32.07 7.95 5.10
CA TRP A 652 -32.01 6.58 5.62
C TRP A 652 -32.53 5.57 4.59
N ASP A 653 -33.62 5.90 3.90
CA ASP A 653 -34.17 5.06 2.83
C ASP A 653 -33.20 4.97 1.63
N GLU A 654 -32.42 6.03 1.37
CA GLU A 654 -31.34 6.03 0.38
C GLU A 654 -30.20 5.09 0.78
N VAL A 655 -29.78 5.08 2.06
CA VAL A 655 -28.79 4.12 2.59
C VAL A 655 -29.24 2.67 2.35
N ILE A 656 -30.51 2.36 2.65
CA ILE A 656 -31.09 1.03 2.39
C ILE A 656 -31.08 0.75 0.89
N THR A 657 -31.48 1.71 0.06
CA THR A 657 -31.56 1.53 -1.39
C THR A 657 -30.19 1.26 -2.01
N LYS A 658 -29.15 1.97 -1.57
CA LYS A 658 -27.76 1.78 -2.02
C LYS A 658 -27.18 0.40 -1.65
N SER A 659 -27.65 -0.20 -0.56
CA SER A 659 -27.20 -1.54 -0.14
C SER A 659 -27.79 -2.67 -0.98
N ARG A 660 -29.00 -2.49 -1.53
CA ARG A 660 -29.75 -3.53 -2.27
C ARG A 660 -28.95 -4.18 -3.37
N GLY A 661 -28.17 -3.43 -4.14
CA GLY A 661 -27.38 -3.98 -5.25
C GLY A 661 -26.39 -5.06 -4.81
N VAL A 662 -25.68 -4.81 -3.70
CA VAL A 662 -24.74 -5.79 -3.13
C VAL A 662 -25.48 -6.91 -2.42
N LEU A 663 -26.46 -6.58 -1.56
CA LEU A 663 -27.18 -7.57 -0.77
C LEU A 663 -27.96 -8.57 -1.65
N GLN A 664 -28.65 -8.09 -2.69
CA GLN A 664 -29.36 -8.97 -3.64
C GLN A 664 -28.41 -9.90 -4.38
N ALA A 665 -27.21 -9.43 -4.75
CA ALA A 665 -26.20 -10.29 -5.37
C ALA A 665 -25.75 -11.44 -4.45
N LEU A 666 -25.77 -11.22 -3.13
CA LEU A 666 -25.47 -12.22 -2.11
C LEU A 666 -26.69 -13.05 -1.70
N GLY A 667 -27.89 -12.73 -2.19
CA GLY A 667 -29.15 -13.32 -1.73
C GLY A 667 -29.58 -12.85 -0.33
N ALA A 668 -28.94 -11.82 0.22
CA ALA A 668 -29.20 -11.27 1.54
C ALA A 668 -30.22 -10.11 1.49
N SER A 669 -30.78 -9.77 2.65
CA SER A 669 -31.65 -8.60 2.84
C SER A 669 -30.99 -7.59 3.79
N PHE A 670 -31.47 -6.34 3.74
CA PHE A 670 -31.09 -5.35 4.74
C PHE A 670 -31.66 -5.79 6.10
N PRO A 671 -30.92 -5.66 7.22
CA PRO A 671 -31.40 -6.08 8.52
C PRO A 671 -32.63 -5.26 8.96
N ASP A 672 -33.70 -5.96 9.34
CA ASP A 672 -34.87 -5.35 9.95
C ASP A 672 -34.51 -4.86 11.36
N LYS A 673 -34.33 -3.54 11.52
CA LYS A 673 -34.25 -2.89 12.84
C LYS A 673 -35.27 -1.76 12.90
N SER A 674 -36.41 -2.07 13.52
CA SER A 674 -37.42 -1.09 13.99
C SER A 674 -36.79 0.00 14.85
#